data_AF-A0AAE2D352-F1
#
_entry.id   AF-A0AAE2D352-F1
#
_cell.length_a   1.000
_cell.length_b   1.000
_cell.length_c   1.000
_cell.angle_alpha   90.00
_cell.angle_beta   90.00
_cell.angle_gamma   90.00
#
_symmetry.space_group_name_H-M   'P 1'
#
loop_
_entity.id
_entity.type
_entity.pdbx_description
1 polymer ?
#
loop_
_entity_poly.entity_id
_entity_poly.type
_entity_poly.pdbx_seq_one_letter_code
_entity_poly.pdbx_strand_id
1 'polypeptide(L)'
;ALCRLNFQFKDKEPPYEYVTQLAGNLLHYEMQDVLTGPFLATVYDPDLIKMILRCLTPDNSRVFLVSKTFADKCVEEEPWYHTKYLAIDIPEVTLLTWRNASTNLNLSFPDPNPFIATEFDLVENKCPTNLEMPELLIETDMSRIWYLQDTEFNLPKGFLTFHVVNPITFFDPLYSYVALATNIILDHSWINEDYIQAFKGYTHKLKSFVKEIVTQLVNYYEPKVDRFECIREDMSREIANFKMKPAYQQSGVYLTNIILDHSWINEDYIQAFKDVTYEVMVNFIKQFYGKIFIEGLIYGNISEEDAVNYYEMIRSLLVKNRGSKPLLLSHITMAREIILPEDSQYLYQRYISGQPASAVYYYLQCGDQSTLNDTLLNLFCQIVSEPAFNKLRTEQQLGYIVHAGLRRSNKLQGFRILVQSPHHPNDVEKSIEEFLHTINKLLENMSEKDFDVHVQSLLTHLLEKPKGMHDRFGRLWSEVVCRHYNFKRKSGESFRGGRGRGGQRHSFGGEKVGDERRGGRGGRFSERGGFRGGRGGDTGGRGRGRGDFGGRNRGGFGRGAPRGRGGRGGMRGGKKVMIEPHRHEGIFVAKGKEDCLVTRNAVVGESVYGEKRISVEDDAGGKIEYRVWNPFRSKLAAGIVNGLDQIHIKPGGRVLYLGAASGTTVSHVSDVVGAEGVVYAVEFSHRSGRDLLNVAKHRTNVVPIIEDARHPHKYRMLVGMVDCIFADVAQPDQSRIVGVNAEYYLKNGGHAVISIKASCIDSVAAPEVVFAKEVDTLRKLQFTPREQVTLEPFERGHAMVTAQYRAPKKVKTEQQ
;
A
#
# COMPACT_ATOMS: atom_id res chain seq x y z
N ALA A 1 10.62 32.49 3.11
CA ALA A 1 10.99 31.87 4.39
C ALA A 1 10.52 30.40 4.48
N LEU A 2 9.23 30.13 4.74
CA LEU A 2 8.69 28.78 5.01
C LEU A 2 9.13 27.67 4.03
N CYS A 3 9.07 27.94 2.73
CA CYS A 3 9.57 27.08 1.65
C CYS A 3 11.01 26.56 1.89
N ARG A 4 11.93 27.45 2.24
CA ARG A 4 13.34 27.13 2.53
C ARG A 4 13.48 26.29 3.80
N LEU A 5 12.72 26.60 4.85
CA LEU A 5 12.74 25.84 6.11
C LEU A 5 12.25 24.40 5.91
N ASN A 6 11.14 24.24 5.17
CA ASN A 6 10.55 22.93 4.85
C ASN A 6 11.50 22.01 4.06
N PHE A 7 12.42 22.59 3.27
CA PHE A 7 13.47 21.84 2.59
C PHE A 7 14.69 21.59 3.50
N GLN A 8 15.20 22.63 4.16
CA GLN A 8 16.41 22.57 4.99
C GLN A 8 16.28 21.59 6.16
N PHE A 9 15.11 21.50 6.78
CA PHE A 9 14.82 20.61 7.90
C PHE A 9 13.81 19.53 7.54
N LYS A 10 13.80 19.09 6.27
CA LYS A 10 12.90 18.04 5.79
C LYS A 10 13.19 16.72 6.51
N ASP A 11 12.14 16.03 6.98
CA ASP A 11 12.30 14.68 7.53
C ASP A 11 12.61 13.70 6.39
N LYS A 12 13.52 12.75 6.65
CA LYS A 12 13.90 11.71 5.69
C LYS A 12 12.72 10.79 5.37
N GLU A 13 12.37 10.70 4.09
CA GLU A 13 11.21 9.93 3.63
C GLU A 13 11.47 8.41 3.50
N PRO A 14 10.40 7.59 3.46
CA PRO A 14 10.49 6.20 3.04
C PRO A 14 11.10 6.05 1.64
N PRO A 15 12.09 5.16 1.41
CA PRO A 15 12.78 5.05 0.12
C PRO A 15 11.85 4.83 -1.09
N TYR A 16 10.74 4.12 -0.91
CA TYR A 16 9.74 3.91 -1.96
C TYR A 16 9.03 5.20 -2.37
N GLU A 17 8.52 5.96 -1.39
CA GLU A 17 7.84 7.24 -1.63
C GLU A 17 8.83 8.26 -2.21
N TYR A 18 10.05 8.32 -1.67
CA TYR A 18 11.11 9.20 -2.13
C TYR A 18 11.44 8.98 -3.61
N VAL A 19 11.75 7.73 -4.01
CA VAL A 19 12.07 7.41 -5.41
C VAL A 19 10.87 7.68 -6.33
N THR A 20 9.64 7.37 -5.89
CA THR A 20 8.43 7.65 -6.66
C THR A 20 8.24 9.16 -6.89
N GLN A 21 8.46 9.99 -5.86
CA GLN A 21 8.38 11.45 -5.98
C GLN A 21 9.50 12.00 -6.89
N LEU A 22 10.75 11.56 -6.72
CA LEU A 22 11.86 12.04 -7.55
C LEU A 22 11.71 11.64 -9.02
N ALA A 23 11.17 10.46 -9.30
CA ALA A 23 10.83 10.04 -10.66
C ALA A 23 9.80 10.96 -11.34
N GLY A 24 8.83 11.48 -10.58
CA GLY A 24 7.91 12.51 -11.07
C GLY A 24 8.59 13.87 -11.25
N ASN A 25 9.44 14.29 -10.32
CA ASN A 25 10.17 15.56 -10.40
C ASN A 25 11.08 15.63 -11.64
N LEU A 26 11.70 14.52 -12.04
CA LEU A 26 12.55 14.40 -13.25
C LEU A 26 11.82 14.73 -14.57
N LEU A 27 10.48 14.79 -14.57
CA LEU A 27 9.69 15.20 -15.73
C LEU A 27 9.46 16.72 -15.81
N HIS A 28 9.78 17.45 -14.74
CA HIS A 28 9.41 18.86 -14.56
C HIS A 28 10.59 19.78 -14.22
N TYR A 29 11.70 19.23 -13.71
CA TYR A 29 12.85 19.98 -13.24
C TYR A 29 14.15 19.40 -13.83
N GLU A 30 15.09 20.29 -14.13
CA GLU A 30 16.47 19.91 -14.48
C GLU A 30 17.11 19.07 -13.38
N MET A 31 18.04 18.18 -13.75
CA MET A 31 18.61 17.17 -12.83
C MET A 31 19.16 17.75 -11.52
N GLN A 32 19.76 18.94 -11.57
CA GLN A 32 20.29 19.65 -10.40
C GLN A 32 19.19 20.15 -9.44
N ASP A 33 17.98 20.40 -9.94
CA ASP A 33 16.84 20.99 -9.24
C ASP A 33 15.77 19.97 -8.84
N VAL A 34 15.96 18.69 -9.15
CA VAL A 34 15.03 17.57 -8.83
C VAL A 34 14.67 17.48 -7.34
N LEU A 35 15.56 17.94 -6.44
CA LEU A 35 15.32 17.97 -4.99
C LEU A 35 14.67 19.29 -4.52
N THR A 36 15.10 20.42 -5.10
CA THR A 36 14.80 21.78 -4.64
C THR A 36 13.59 22.41 -5.33
N GLY A 37 13.36 22.11 -6.61
CA GLY A 37 12.33 22.69 -7.47
C GLY A 37 10.90 22.62 -6.91
N PRO A 38 10.45 21.50 -6.31
CA PRO A 38 9.13 21.44 -5.66
C PRO A 38 9.01 22.25 -4.37
N PHE A 39 10.12 22.75 -3.83
CA PHE A 39 10.19 23.37 -2.50
C PHE A 39 10.56 24.86 -2.53
N LEU A 40 11.47 25.29 -3.40
CA LEU A 40 12.09 26.61 -3.34
C LEU A 40 11.41 27.62 -4.29
N ALA A 41 10.59 28.50 -3.74
CA ALA A 41 10.20 29.74 -4.41
C ALA A 41 11.37 30.76 -4.33
N THR A 42 12.12 30.91 -5.42
CA THR A 42 13.32 31.76 -5.52
C THR A 42 13.07 33.11 -6.18
N VAL A 43 12.11 33.19 -7.11
CA VAL A 43 11.77 34.40 -7.88
C VAL A 43 10.42 34.95 -7.42
N TYR A 44 10.38 36.25 -7.13
CA TYR A 44 9.12 36.99 -6.96
C TYR A 44 8.84 37.77 -8.23
N ASP A 45 7.83 37.33 -8.98
CA ASP A 45 7.36 37.99 -10.21
C ASP A 45 5.97 38.61 -9.95
N PRO A 46 5.88 39.92 -9.69
CA PRO A 46 4.60 40.60 -9.45
C PRO A 46 3.75 40.69 -10.72
N ASP A 47 4.34 40.61 -11.91
CA ASP A 47 3.60 40.75 -13.17
C ASP A 47 3.01 39.42 -13.62
N LEU A 48 3.69 38.29 -13.37
CA LEU A 48 3.10 36.95 -13.45
C LEU A 48 1.92 36.79 -12.47
N ILE A 49 2.04 37.28 -11.23
CA ILE A 49 0.94 37.28 -10.26
C ILE A 49 -0.24 38.09 -10.79
N LYS A 50 -0.02 39.32 -11.27
CA LYS A 50 -1.08 40.14 -11.89
C LYS A 50 -1.69 39.47 -13.12
N MET A 51 -0.89 38.78 -13.94
CA MET A 51 -1.35 38.06 -15.12
C MET A 51 -2.32 36.93 -14.73
N ILE A 52 -1.96 36.11 -13.73
CA ILE A 52 -2.83 35.04 -13.23
C ILE A 52 -4.10 35.62 -12.59
N LEU A 53 -3.98 36.69 -11.79
CA LEU A 53 -5.14 37.35 -11.18
C LEU A 53 -6.12 37.92 -12.23
N ARG A 54 -5.62 38.43 -13.36
CA ARG A 54 -6.47 38.87 -14.49
C ARG A 54 -7.26 37.73 -15.15
N CYS A 55 -6.87 36.47 -14.95
CA CYS A 55 -7.63 35.31 -15.42
C CYS A 55 -8.72 34.87 -14.43
N LEU A 56 -8.76 35.39 -13.21
CA LEU A 56 -9.74 35.03 -12.17
C LEU A 56 -10.98 35.92 -12.24
N THR A 57 -11.65 35.94 -13.39
CA THR A 57 -12.87 36.73 -13.65
C THR A 57 -14.14 35.87 -13.66
N PRO A 58 -15.33 36.46 -13.45
CA PRO A 58 -16.61 35.77 -13.62
C PRO A 58 -16.74 35.06 -14.98
N ASP A 59 -16.30 35.74 -16.05
CA ASP A 59 -16.38 35.28 -17.44
C ASP A 59 -15.48 34.08 -17.76
N ASN A 60 -14.45 33.84 -16.95
CA ASN A 60 -13.54 32.70 -17.07
C ASN A 60 -13.79 31.64 -15.98
N SER A 61 -14.92 31.72 -15.28
CA SER A 61 -15.26 30.83 -14.16
C SER A 61 -16.08 29.61 -14.59
N ARG A 62 -15.95 28.51 -13.84
CA ARG A 62 -16.82 27.32 -13.93
C ARG A 62 -17.28 26.96 -12.53
N VAL A 63 -18.58 27.07 -12.27
CA VAL A 63 -19.17 26.82 -10.95
C VAL A 63 -19.78 25.42 -10.92
N PHE A 64 -19.41 24.61 -9.94
CA PHE A 64 -19.97 23.28 -9.71
C PHE A 64 -20.76 23.29 -8.40
N LEU A 65 -22.07 23.03 -8.48
CA LEU A 65 -22.95 22.93 -7.31
C LEU A 65 -23.43 21.48 -7.16
N VAL A 66 -23.07 20.85 -6.04
CA VAL A 66 -23.43 19.45 -5.73
C VAL A 66 -24.41 19.43 -4.57
N SER A 67 -25.69 19.16 -4.84
CA SER A 67 -26.73 19.01 -3.81
C SER A 67 -27.86 18.08 -4.28
N LYS A 68 -28.42 17.31 -3.34
CA LYS A 68 -29.60 16.46 -3.59
C LYS A 68 -30.87 17.27 -3.92
N THR A 69 -30.95 18.54 -3.52
CA THR A 69 -32.10 19.43 -3.79
C THR A 69 -32.33 19.73 -5.29
N PHE A 70 -31.37 19.40 -6.15
CA PHE A 70 -31.48 19.58 -7.60
C PHE A 70 -31.59 18.26 -8.37
N ALA A 71 -31.67 17.10 -7.69
CA ALA A 71 -31.68 15.79 -8.33
C ALA A 71 -32.76 15.64 -9.41
N ASP A 72 -33.96 16.17 -9.16
CA ASP A 72 -35.09 16.13 -10.10
C ASP A 72 -34.89 17.03 -11.35
N LYS A 73 -33.92 17.95 -11.31
CA LYS A 73 -33.56 18.85 -12.42
C LYS A 73 -32.33 18.35 -13.21
N CYS A 74 -31.62 17.34 -12.70
CA CYS A 74 -30.46 16.77 -13.35
C CYS A 74 -30.90 15.77 -14.42
N VAL A 75 -31.08 16.28 -15.65
CA VAL A 75 -31.57 15.52 -16.81
C VAL A 75 -30.45 14.89 -17.65
N GLU A 76 -29.22 15.39 -17.55
CA GLU A 76 -28.05 14.82 -18.22
C GLU A 76 -27.41 13.73 -17.36
N GLU A 77 -26.74 12.77 -17.99
CA GLU A 77 -26.13 11.63 -17.32
C GLU A 77 -24.72 11.36 -17.87
N GLU A 78 -23.73 11.35 -16.98
CA GLU A 78 -22.32 11.12 -17.33
C GLU A 78 -22.09 9.64 -17.74
N PRO A 79 -21.47 9.33 -18.90
CA PRO A 79 -21.44 7.98 -19.47
C PRO A 79 -20.82 6.85 -18.64
N TRP A 80 -19.88 7.13 -17.73
CA TRP A 80 -19.11 6.09 -17.04
C TRP A 80 -19.65 5.76 -15.64
N TYR A 81 -20.06 6.78 -14.90
CA TYR A 81 -20.56 6.67 -13.52
C TYR A 81 -22.05 6.93 -13.39
N HIS A 82 -22.74 7.21 -14.50
CA HIS A 82 -24.16 7.54 -14.52
C HIS A 82 -24.49 8.72 -13.58
N THR A 83 -23.52 9.64 -13.42
CA THR A 83 -23.67 10.79 -12.55
C THR A 83 -24.65 11.75 -13.21
N LYS A 84 -25.82 11.92 -12.59
CA LYS A 84 -26.81 12.88 -13.08
C LYS A 84 -26.36 14.30 -12.79
N TYR A 85 -26.39 15.15 -13.81
CA TYR A 85 -26.06 16.56 -13.70
C TYR A 85 -26.98 17.43 -14.56
N LEU A 86 -26.79 18.74 -14.48
CA LEU A 86 -27.41 19.75 -15.33
C LEU A 86 -26.34 20.80 -15.65
N ALA A 87 -26.00 20.97 -16.92
CA ALA A 87 -25.21 22.11 -17.38
C ALA A 87 -26.13 23.27 -17.79
N ILE A 88 -25.91 24.45 -17.22
CA ILE A 88 -26.57 25.70 -17.63
C ILE A 88 -25.55 26.81 -17.70
N ASP A 89 -25.74 27.72 -18.64
CA ASP A 89 -25.00 28.99 -18.68
C ASP A 89 -25.38 29.85 -17.47
N ILE A 90 -24.40 30.57 -16.92
CA ILE A 90 -24.61 31.46 -15.78
C ILE A 90 -25.40 32.68 -16.30
N PRO A 91 -26.57 33.01 -15.72
CA PRO A 91 -27.39 34.11 -16.22
C PRO A 91 -26.61 35.44 -16.25
N GLU A 92 -26.75 36.20 -17.34
CA GLU A 92 -25.99 37.45 -17.54
C GLU A 92 -26.25 38.48 -16.42
N VAL A 93 -27.44 38.49 -15.81
CA VAL A 93 -27.75 39.31 -14.62
C VAL A 93 -26.85 38.94 -13.42
N THR A 94 -26.57 37.65 -13.24
CA THR A 94 -25.66 37.14 -12.22
C THR A 94 -24.20 37.46 -12.55
N LEU A 95 -23.78 37.29 -13.81
CA LEU A 95 -22.43 37.67 -14.25
C LEU A 95 -22.19 39.18 -14.07
N LEU A 96 -23.13 40.04 -14.48
CA LEU A 96 -23.08 41.49 -14.26
C LEU A 96 -22.98 41.84 -12.76
N THR A 97 -23.68 41.11 -11.89
CA THR A 97 -23.57 41.29 -10.43
C THR A 97 -22.17 40.96 -9.93
N TRP A 98 -21.56 39.87 -10.42
CA TRP A 98 -20.22 39.46 -10.01
C TRP A 98 -19.12 40.34 -10.62
N ARG A 99 -19.26 40.80 -11.87
CA ARG A 99 -18.32 41.74 -12.52
C ARG A 99 -18.28 43.09 -11.78
N ASN A 100 -19.40 43.51 -11.19
CA ASN A 100 -19.55 44.76 -10.44
C ASN A 100 -19.42 44.58 -8.91
N ALA A 101 -18.89 43.45 -8.43
CA ALA A 101 -18.72 43.21 -7.00
C ALA A 101 -17.79 44.27 -6.37
N SER A 102 -18.28 44.97 -5.34
CA SER A 102 -17.52 46.01 -4.64
C SER A 102 -16.54 45.44 -3.62
N THR A 103 -15.55 46.25 -3.22
CA THR A 103 -14.59 45.88 -2.18
C THR A 103 -15.30 45.62 -0.85
N ASN A 104 -15.22 44.38 -0.36
CA ASN A 104 -15.75 44.00 0.94
C ASN A 104 -14.74 44.36 2.05
N LEU A 105 -15.10 45.31 2.92
CA LEU A 105 -14.25 45.78 4.03
C LEU A 105 -13.93 44.70 5.08
N ASN A 106 -14.67 43.57 5.09
CA ASN A 106 -14.38 42.42 5.95
C ASN A 106 -13.31 41.48 5.38
N LEU A 107 -12.79 41.74 4.17
CA LEU A 107 -11.71 40.96 3.55
C LEU A 107 -10.40 41.77 3.59
N SER A 108 -9.47 41.34 4.43
CA SER A 108 -8.12 41.89 4.52
C SER A 108 -7.07 40.88 4.05
N PHE A 109 -5.87 41.37 3.72
CA PHE A 109 -4.70 40.51 3.66
C PHE A 109 -4.36 39.99 5.07
N PRO A 110 -3.83 38.76 5.20
CA PRO A 110 -3.40 38.24 6.50
C PRO A 110 -2.20 39.02 7.03
N ASP A 111 -2.20 39.27 8.34
CA ASP A 111 -1.06 39.87 9.04
C ASP A 111 0.19 38.97 8.97
N PRO A 112 1.41 39.54 9.11
CA PRO A 112 2.65 38.77 9.14
C PRO A 112 2.64 37.68 10.21
N ASN A 113 2.79 36.41 9.81
CA ASN A 113 2.69 35.26 10.70
C ASN A 113 3.82 35.26 11.77
N PRO A 114 3.52 35.41 13.07
CA PRO A 114 4.52 35.52 14.14
C PRO A 114 5.15 34.17 14.52
N PHE A 115 4.61 33.05 14.03
CA PHE A 115 5.08 31.69 14.32
C PHE A 115 6.12 31.17 13.33
N ILE A 116 6.59 32.00 12.39
CA ILE A 116 7.75 31.67 11.56
C ILE A 116 9.00 31.62 12.45
N ALA A 117 9.62 30.45 12.56
CA ALA A 117 10.84 30.27 13.34
C ALA A 117 12.06 30.91 12.65
N THR A 118 12.93 31.51 13.45
CA THR A 118 14.19 32.14 13.03
C THR A 118 15.42 31.57 13.73
N GLU A 119 15.22 30.76 14.78
CA GLU A 119 16.26 30.15 15.61
C GLU A 119 16.07 28.64 15.54
N PHE A 120 17.19 27.92 15.43
CA PHE A 120 17.23 26.50 15.07
C PHE A 120 18.30 25.74 15.86
N ASP A 121 18.70 26.29 17.01
CA ASP A 121 19.75 25.71 17.85
C ASP A 121 19.28 24.40 18.48
N LEU A 122 20.22 23.46 18.61
CA LEU A 122 19.99 22.19 19.27
C LEU A 122 20.29 22.35 20.77
N VAL A 123 19.34 21.94 21.60
CA VAL A 123 19.46 21.94 23.06
C VAL A 123 20.49 20.90 23.45
N GLU A 124 21.52 21.31 24.20
CA GLU A 124 22.49 20.38 24.76
C GLU A 124 21.80 19.32 25.64
N ASN A 125 22.10 18.04 25.41
CA ASN A 125 21.62 16.98 26.28
C ASN A 125 22.46 16.94 27.56
N LYS A 126 21.88 17.43 28.67
CA LYS A 126 22.50 17.44 30.00
C LYS A 126 22.58 16.04 30.65
N CYS A 127 21.88 15.05 30.10
CA CYS A 127 21.84 13.67 30.58
C CYS A 127 22.50 12.72 29.55
N PRO A 128 23.82 12.48 29.61
CA PRO A 128 24.58 11.75 28.59
C PRO A 128 24.34 10.22 28.56
N THR A 129 23.51 9.69 29.45
CA THR A 129 22.99 8.33 29.31
C THR A 129 22.13 8.24 28.05
N ASN A 130 22.54 7.40 27.09
CA ASN A 130 21.79 7.11 25.86
C ASN A 130 20.43 6.44 26.18
N LEU A 131 19.45 7.25 26.53
CA LEU A 131 18.07 6.82 26.73
C LEU A 131 17.45 6.54 25.35
N GLU A 132 17.38 5.27 24.97
CA GLU A 132 16.68 4.85 23.76
C GLU A 132 15.15 5.03 23.88
N MET A 133 14.63 5.14 25.11
CA MET A 133 13.22 5.07 25.48
C MET A 133 12.78 6.30 26.29
N PRO A 134 11.49 6.69 26.23
CA PRO A 134 10.92 7.70 27.11
C PRO A 134 10.97 7.31 28.58
N GLU A 135 11.25 8.29 29.42
CA GLU A 135 11.15 8.21 30.87
C GLU A 135 9.84 8.86 31.35
N LEU A 136 9.37 8.43 32.53
CA LEU A 136 8.20 9.00 33.16
C LEU A 136 8.61 10.24 33.96
N LEU A 137 8.47 11.41 33.33
CA LEU A 137 8.89 12.69 33.90
C LEU A 137 7.94 13.19 34.98
N ILE A 138 6.64 12.93 34.83
CA ILE A 138 5.60 13.43 35.74
C ILE A 138 4.56 12.35 35.97
N GLU A 139 4.35 11.98 37.23
CA GLU A 139 3.23 11.14 37.67
C GLU A 139 2.54 11.80 38.86
N THR A 140 1.26 12.15 38.69
CA THR A 140 0.38 12.73 39.69
C THR A 140 -1.00 12.06 39.61
N ASP A 141 -1.90 12.38 40.53
CA ASP A 141 -3.31 11.98 40.45
C ASP A 141 -4.02 12.52 39.19
N MET A 142 -3.62 13.71 38.73
CA MET A 142 -4.18 14.37 37.55
C MET A 142 -3.49 13.98 36.24
N SER A 143 -2.26 13.45 36.23
CA SER A 143 -1.44 13.39 35.01
C SER A 143 -0.31 12.37 34.98
N ARG A 144 0.01 11.87 33.78
CA ARG A 144 1.16 11.02 33.45
C ARG A 144 1.86 11.53 32.18
N ILE A 145 3.03 12.16 32.30
CA ILE A 145 3.77 12.71 31.16
C ILE A 145 5.09 11.96 30.96
N TRP A 146 5.25 11.39 29.77
CA TRP A 146 6.48 10.76 29.28
C TRP A 146 7.35 11.77 28.53
N TYR A 147 8.67 11.66 28.65
CA TYR A 147 9.63 12.56 28.02
C TYR A 147 10.79 11.79 27.37
N LEU A 148 11.25 12.27 26.21
CA LEU A 148 12.48 11.81 25.56
C LEU A 148 13.13 12.93 24.74
N GLN A 149 14.35 13.35 25.08
CA GLN A 149 15.13 14.22 24.19
C GLN A 149 15.55 13.46 22.93
N ASP A 150 15.47 14.09 21.75
CA ASP A 150 16.03 13.49 20.54
C ASP A 150 17.55 13.65 20.47
N THR A 151 18.24 12.55 20.21
CA THR A 151 19.69 12.48 20.00
C THR A 151 20.05 11.78 18.68
N GLU A 152 19.07 11.26 17.93
CA GLU A 152 19.28 10.47 16.71
C GLU A 152 19.16 11.32 15.43
N PHE A 153 18.15 12.18 15.34
CA PHE A 153 17.86 12.94 14.11
C PHE A 153 18.43 14.35 14.15
N ASN A 154 18.62 14.94 15.34
CA ASN A 154 19.30 16.23 15.54
C ASN A 154 18.68 17.36 14.68
N LEU A 155 17.34 17.38 14.61
CA LEU A 155 16.57 18.44 13.97
C LEU A 155 15.97 19.38 15.02
N PRO A 156 15.80 20.69 14.72
CA PRO A 156 15.29 21.69 15.66
C PRO A 156 13.76 21.62 15.83
N LYS A 157 13.22 20.41 16.01
CA LYS A 157 11.78 20.11 16.06
C LYS A 157 11.37 19.51 17.39
N GLY A 158 10.20 19.88 17.86
CA GLY A 158 9.50 19.27 18.99
C GLY A 158 8.19 18.62 18.58
N PHE A 159 7.85 17.54 19.28
CA PHE A 159 6.58 16.83 19.22
C PHE A 159 6.02 16.75 20.65
N LEU A 160 4.79 17.20 20.83
CA LEU A 160 4.07 17.08 22.09
C LEU A 160 2.71 16.46 21.78
N THR A 161 2.25 15.54 22.61
CA THR A 161 0.86 15.08 22.56
C THR A 161 0.33 14.94 23.97
N PHE A 162 -0.86 15.48 24.19
CA PHE A 162 -1.60 15.42 25.45
C PHE A 162 -2.98 14.83 25.19
N HIS A 163 -3.32 13.81 25.97
CA HIS A 163 -4.51 13.00 25.91
C HIS A 163 -5.31 13.27 27.18
N VAL A 164 -6.40 14.03 27.04
CA VAL A 164 -7.25 14.46 28.15
C VAL A 164 -8.43 13.49 28.24
N VAL A 165 -8.33 12.59 29.21
CA VAL A 165 -9.29 11.49 29.46
C VAL A 165 -10.41 11.98 30.37
N ASN A 166 -11.66 11.83 29.92
CA ASN A 166 -12.85 11.90 30.76
C ASN A 166 -13.94 10.98 30.18
N PRO A 167 -14.37 9.91 30.89
CA PRO A 167 -15.35 8.93 30.40
C PRO A 167 -16.68 9.49 29.91
N ILE A 168 -17.04 10.73 30.24
CA ILE A 168 -18.22 11.39 29.66
C ILE A 168 -18.16 11.48 28.13
N THR A 169 -16.97 11.49 27.51
CA THR A 169 -16.83 11.47 26.04
C THR A 169 -17.42 10.23 25.37
N PHE A 170 -17.70 9.16 26.12
CA PHE A 170 -18.22 7.92 25.56
C PHE A 170 -19.33 7.27 26.41
N PHE A 171 -19.96 8.05 27.30
CA PHE A 171 -20.96 7.53 28.23
C PHE A 171 -22.21 6.97 27.53
N ASP A 172 -22.67 7.64 26.47
CA ASP A 172 -23.76 7.23 25.60
C ASP A 172 -23.53 7.76 24.16
N PRO A 173 -24.35 7.38 23.15
CA PRO A 173 -24.20 7.85 21.78
C PRO A 173 -24.35 9.37 21.61
N LEU A 174 -25.17 10.03 22.45
CA LEU A 174 -25.41 11.48 22.39
C LEU A 174 -24.14 12.23 22.80
N TYR A 175 -23.58 11.90 23.97
CA TYR A 175 -22.35 12.50 24.46
C TYR A 175 -21.15 12.17 23.58
N SER A 176 -21.06 10.95 23.05
CA SER A 176 -20.05 10.56 22.04
C SER A 176 -20.09 11.49 20.83
N TYR A 177 -21.30 11.81 20.35
CA TYR A 177 -21.48 12.66 19.19
C TYR A 177 -21.23 14.14 19.49
N VAL A 178 -21.71 14.64 20.63
CA VAL A 178 -21.49 16.03 21.10
C VAL A 178 -20.01 16.30 21.35
N ALA A 179 -19.27 15.31 21.86
CA ALA A 179 -17.82 15.36 21.96
C ALA A 179 -17.18 15.50 20.58
N LEU A 180 -17.56 14.65 19.61
CA LEU A 180 -17.04 14.71 18.24
C LEU A 180 -17.31 16.08 17.60
N ALA A 181 -18.54 16.59 17.73
CA ALA A 181 -18.95 17.89 17.21
C ALA A 181 -18.15 19.05 17.84
N THR A 182 -17.93 19.01 19.15
CA THR A 182 -17.08 19.97 19.88
C THR A 182 -15.66 20.01 19.31
N ASN A 183 -15.08 18.86 18.96
CA ASN A 183 -13.73 18.81 18.40
C ASN A 183 -13.63 19.30 16.96
N ILE A 184 -14.69 19.15 16.15
CA ILE A 184 -14.74 19.74 14.80
C ILE A 184 -14.83 21.27 14.90
N ILE A 185 -15.58 21.80 15.89
CA ILE A 185 -15.65 23.23 16.18
C ILE A 185 -14.28 23.80 16.58
N LEU A 186 -13.48 23.02 17.30
CA LEU A 186 -12.13 23.38 17.76
C LEU A 186 -11.01 23.07 16.74
N ASP A 187 -11.35 22.47 15.59
CA ASP A 187 -10.42 22.07 14.51
C ASP A 187 -9.34 21.07 14.98
N HIS A 188 -9.78 19.94 15.55
CA HIS A 188 -8.92 18.94 16.22
C HIS A 188 -9.03 17.51 15.70
N SER A 189 -7.97 16.73 15.95
CA SER A 189 -7.84 15.34 15.50
C SER A 189 -8.00 14.32 16.62
N TRP A 190 -9.06 13.50 16.57
CA TRP A 190 -9.21 12.34 17.45
C TRP A 190 -8.27 11.17 17.10
N ILE A 191 -7.98 10.35 18.10
CA ILE A 191 -7.80 8.90 17.96
C ILE A 191 -8.63 8.25 19.09
N ASN A 192 -9.59 7.39 18.75
CA ASN A 192 -10.37 6.55 19.68
C ASN A 192 -10.96 7.30 20.92
N GLU A 193 -12.01 8.09 20.72
CA GLU A 193 -13.00 8.43 21.78
C GLU A 193 -12.49 9.21 23.02
N ASP A 194 -11.21 9.63 23.02
CA ASP A 194 -10.67 10.65 23.94
C ASP A 194 -10.05 11.89 23.24
N TYR A 195 -10.05 13.04 23.92
CA TYR A 195 -9.46 14.29 23.42
C TYR A 195 -7.92 14.18 23.34
N ILE A 196 -7.36 14.18 22.13
CA ILE A 196 -5.91 14.10 21.91
C ILE A 196 -5.43 15.32 21.13
N GLN A 197 -4.70 16.21 21.81
CA GLN A 197 -4.08 17.37 21.20
C GLN A 197 -2.62 17.10 20.89
N ALA A 198 -2.27 17.11 19.60
CA ALA A 198 -0.91 16.90 19.11
C ALA A 198 -0.32 18.20 18.53
N PHE A 199 0.83 18.61 19.03
CA PHE A 199 1.62 19.75 18.55
C PHE A 199 2.93 19.26 17.94
N LYS A 200 3.30 19.80 16.78
CA LYS A 200 4.57 19.51 16.12
C LYS A 200 5.08 20.75 15.39
N GLY A 201 6.37 21.02 15.43
CA GLY A 201 6.96 22.17 14.75
C GLY A 201 8.37 22.49 15.24
N TYR A 202 8.89 23.64 14.80
CA TYR A 202 10.21 24.13 15.19
C TYR A 202 10.20 24.67 16.63
N THR A 203 11.14 24.21 17.46
CA THR A 203 11.11 24.42 18.92
C THR A 203 10.94 25.89 19.33
N HIS A 204 11.66 26.83 18.70
CA HIS A 204 11.63 28.26 19.02
C HIS A 204 10.20 28.82 19.15
N LYS A 205 9.35 28.65 18.12
CA LYS A 205 7.97 29.19 18.15
C LYS A 205 6.94 28.19 18.69
N LEU A 206 7.34 26.97 19.02
CA LEU A 206 6.44 25.93 19.52
C LEU A 206 5.88 26.30 20.91
N LYS A 207 6.69 26.90 21.80
CA LYS A 207 6.25 27.29 23.15
C LYS A 207 5.15 28.34 23.14
N SER A 208 5.30 29.39 22.34
CA SER A 208 4.27 30.43 22.16
C SER A 208 3.05 29.91 21.40
N PHE A 209 3.23 29.07 20.38
CA PHE A 209 2.13 28.46 19.64
C PHE A 209 1.26 27.55 20.51
N VAL A 210 1.87 26.63 21.26
CA VAL A 210 1.15 25.76 22.21
C VAL A 210 0.42 26.60 23.25
N LYS A 211 1.06 27.65 23.80
CA LYS A 211 0.42 28.56 24.76
C LYS A 211 -0.82 29.22 24.18
N GLU A 212 -0.70 29.83 23.00
CA GLU A 212 -1.79 30.56 22.36
C GLU A 212 -2.97 29.64 22.06
N ILE A 213 -2.72 28.52 21.38
CA ILE A 213 -3.75 27.54 21.02
C ILE A 213 -4.40 26.95 22.28
N VAL A 214 -3.63 26.43 23.24
CA VAL A 214 -4.24 25.88 24.48
C VAL A 214 -5.02 26.94 25.27
N THR A 215 -4.57 28.20 25.28
CA THR A 215 -5.32 29.29 25.94
C THR A 215 -6.66 29.53 25.25
N GLN A 216 -6.70 29.60 23.92
CA GLN A 216 -7.94 29.78 23.16
C GLN A 216 -8.92 28.62 23.40
N LEU A 217 -8.43 27.38 23.37
CA LEU A 217 -9.21 26.15 23.56
C LEU A 217 -9.76 26.01 24.98
N VAL A 218 -8.91 26.21 25.98
CA VAL A 218 -9.33 26.17 27.39
C VAL A 218 -10.28 27.33 27.71
N ASN A 219 -10.22 28.45 26.99
CA ASN A 219 -11.18 29.56 27.13
C ASN A 219 -12.43 29.45 26.24
N TYR A 220 -12.58 28.39 25.45
CA TYR A 220 -13.72 28.20 24.56
C TYR A 220 -14.94 27.64 25.31
N TYR A 221 -15.76 28.52 25.92
CA TYR A 221 -16.93 28.09 26.71
C TYR A 221 -18.17 27.81 25.86
N GLU A 222 -18.40 28.63 24.83
CA GLU A 222 -19.67 28.69 24.11
C GLU A 222 -19.38 28.84 22.60
N PRO A 223 -19.71 27.81 21.78
CA PRO A 223 -19.53 27.87 20.34
C PRO A 223 -20.37 28.98 19.68
N LYS A 224 -19.97 29.44 18.49
CA LYS A 224 -20.89 30.23 17.67
C LYS A 224 -22.03 29.33 17.17
N VAL A 225 -23.28 29.74 17.39
CA VAL A 225 -24.49 28.98 17.02
C VAL A 225 -24.46 28.59 15.53
N ASP A 226 -24.14 29.52 14.63
CA ASP A 226 -24.02 29.24 13.19
C ASP A 226 -23.00 28.13 12.89
N ARG A 227 -21.90 28.06 13.65
CA ARG A 227 -20.89 27.01 13.48
C ARG A 227 -21.33 25.67 14.04
N PHE A 228 -22.03 25.66 15.17
CA PHE A 228 -22.70 24.48 15.67
C PHE A 228 -23.68 23.92 14.62
N GLU A 229 -24.50 24.77 14.02
CA GLU A 229 -25.48 24.35 13.00
C GLU A 229 -24.83 23.80 11.73
N CYS A 230 -23.79 24.46 11.20
CA CYS A 230 -23.02 23.89 10.07
C CYS A 230 -22.49 22.49 10.37
N ILE A 231 -21.89 22.31 11.56
CA ILE A 231 -21.24 21.05 11.94
C ILE A 231 -22.27 19.97 12.26
N ARG A 232 -23.41 20.35 12.86
CA ARG A 232 -24.57 19.47 13.06
C ARG A 232 -25.07 18.92 11.72
N GLU A 233 -25.24 19.77 10.71
CA GLU A 233 -25.63 19.35 9.36
C GLU A 233 -24.56 18.52 8.65
N ASP A 234 -23.28 18.88 8.74
CA ASP A 234 -22.18 18.09 8.18
C ASP A 234 -22.13 16.67 8.75
N MET A 235 -22.26 16.54 10.07
CA MET A 235 -22.23 15.24 10.75
C MET A 235 -23.53 14.44 10.53
N SER A 236 -24.70 15.10 10.45
CA SER A 236 -25.97 14.49 10.02
C SER A 236 -25.80 13.73 8.70
N ARG A 237 -25.16 14.39 7.73
CA ARG A 237 -24.86 13.83 6.42
C ARG A 237 -23.85 12.68 6.52
N GLU A 238 -22.81 12.76 7.35
CA GLU A 238 -21.89 11.63 7.59
C GLU A 238 -22.58 10.38 8.18
N ILE A 239 -23.47 10.53 9.18
CA ILE A 239 -24.24 9.39 9.73
C ILE A 239 -25.09 8.75 8.62
N ALA A 240 -25.81 9.57 7.85
CA ALA A 240 -26.65 9.08 6.76
C ALA A 240 -25.82 8.38 5.66
N ASN A 241 -24.66 8.94 5.34
CA ASN A 241 -23.72 8.41 4.35
C ASN A 241 -22.99 7.15 4.82
N PHE A 242 -23.03 6.75 6.10
CA PHE A 242 -22.44 5.48 6.55
C PHE A 242 -22.95 4.27 5.72
N LYS A 243 -24.26 4.24 5.43
CA LYS A 243 -24.89 3.18 4.60
C LYS A 243 -24.35 3.16 3.16
N MET A 244 -23.85 4.29 2.68
CA MET A 244 -23.24 4.44 1.36
C MET A 244 -21.74 4.09 1.35
N LYS A 245 -21.09 3.86 2.50
CA LYS A 245 -19.68 3.42 2.55
C LYS A 245 -19.53 2.02 1.96
N PRO A 246 -18.40 1.66 1.33
CA PRO A 246 -18.18 0.31 0.80
C PRO A 246 -18.37 -0.79 1.85
N ALA A 247 -18.90 -1.94 1.42
CA ALA A 247 -19.26 -3.06 2.30
C ALA A 247 -18.13 -3.50 3.26
N TYR A 248 -16.88 -3.53 2.77
CA TYR A 248 -15.73 -3.91 3.59
C TYR A 248 -15.49 -2.97 4.77
N GLN A 249 -15.73 -1.66 4.60
CA GLN A 249 -15.59 -0.68 5.67
C GLN A 249 -16.68 -0.85 6.71
N GLN A 250 -17.94 -1.01 6.28
CA GLN A 250 -19.07 -1.27 7.18
C GLN A 250 -18.84 -2.55 8.00
N SER A 251 -18.38 -3.64 7.38
CA SER A 251 -18.12 -4.91 8.07
C SER A 251 -17.07 -4.81 9.19
N GLY A 252 -16.03 -3.99 9.03
CA GLY A 252 -15.02 -3.77 10.06
C GLY A 252 -15.53 -2.94 11.24
N VAL A 253 -16.45 -2.00 10.99
CA VAL A 253 -17.16 -1.26 12.05
C VAL A 253 -18.13 -2.19 12.79
N TYR A 254 -18.91 -3.00 12.08
CA TYR A 254 -19.81 -3.96 12.72
C TYR A 254 -19.05 -4.97 13.61
N LEU A 255 -17.94 -5.55 13.14
CA LEU A 255 -17.11 -6.41 14.00
C LEU A 255 -16.63 -5.66 15.25
N THR A 256 -16.15 -4.42 15.07
CA THR A 256 -15.70 -3.57 16.18
C THR A 256 -16.80 -3.35 17.21
N ASN A 257 -18.03 -3.15 16.77
CA ASN A 257 -19.19 -2.93 17.64
C ASN A 257 -19.65 -4.19 18.36
N ILE A 258 -19.52 -5.37 17.75
CA ILE A 258 -19.96 -6.64 18.33
C ILE A 258 -19.05 -7.08 19.47
N ILE A 259 -17.74 -6.88 19.34
CA ILE A 259 -16.76 -7.49 20.25
C ILE A 259 -16.25 -6.56 21.34
N LEU A 260 -16.73 -5.32 21.43
CA LEU A 260 -16.38 -4.41 22.51
C LEU A 260 -17.48 -4.33 23.55
N ASP A 261 -17.09 -4.14 24.81
CA ASP A 261 -18.05 -3.92 25.90
C ASP A 261 -18.73 -2.52 25.85
N HIS A 262 -18.11 -1.55 25.20
CA HIS A 262 -18.66 -0.23 24.91
C HIS A 262 -18.40 0.12 23.44
N SER A 263 -19.46 0.17 22.63
CA SER A 263 -19.44 0.64 21.24
C SER A 263 -20.86 0.86 20.72
N TRP A 264 -21.09 1.89 19.90
CA TRP A 264 -22.43 2.28 19.45
C TRP A 264 -22.65 1.94 17.96
N ILE A 265 -23.82 1.39 17.60
CA ILE A 265 -24.16 1.16 16.18
C ILE A 265 -24.67 2.45 15.52
N ASN A 266 -24.59 2.52 14.19
CA ASN A 266 -24.99 3.71 13.45
C ASN A 266 -26.47 4.06 13.65
N GLU A 267 -27.32 3.07 13.90
CA GLU A 267 -28.72 3.25 14.29
C GLU A 267 -28.89 4.00 15.62
N ASP A 268 -28.05 3.73 16.63
CA ASP A 268 -28.08 4.41 17.93
C ASP A 268 -27.68 5.88 17.77
N TYR A 269 -26.65 6.15 16.96
CA TYR A 269 -26.26 7.51 16.57
C TYR A 269 -27.38 8.24 15.82
N ILE A 270 -28.08 7.59 14.87
CA ILE A 270 -29.25 8.19 14.19
C ILE A 270 -30.35 8.56 15.19
N GLN A 271 -30.58 7.74 16.21
CA GLN A 271 -31.60 8.00 17.22
C GLN A 271 -31.18 9.16 18.13
N ALA A 272 -29.99 9.09 18.73
CA ALA A 272 -29.46 10.10 19.64
C ALA A 272 -29.19 11.45 18.97
N PHE A 273 -28.92 11.47 17.66
CA PHE A 273 -28.68 12.72 16.92
C PHE A 273 -29.85 13.71 16.98
N LYS A 274 -31.09 13.22 17.18
CA LYS A 274 -32.28 14.06 17.35
C LYS A 274 -32.20 14.98 18.56
N ASP A 275 -31.48 14.56 19.59
CA ASP A 275 -31.33 15.26 20.87
C ASP A 275 -30.04 16.12 20.91
N VAL A 276 -29.30 16.21 19.80
CA VAL A 276 -28.10 17.07 19.67
C VAL A 276 -28.52 18.52 19.47
N THR A 277 -28.59 19.25 20.59
CA THR A 277 -28.83 20.70 20.63
C THR A 277 -27.59 21.49 21.08
N TYR A 278 -27.64 22.80 20.85
CA TYR A 278 -26.57 23.73 21.24
C TYR A 278 -26.36 23.75 22.76
N GLU A 279 -27.45 23.68 23.52
CA GLU A 279 -27.46 23.68 24.98
C GLU A 279 -26.80 22.43 25.55
N VAL A 280 -27.07 21.26 24.95
CA VAL A 280 -26.42 19.99 25.30
C VAL A 280 -24.91 20.08 25.08
N MET A 281 -24.47 20.69 23.98
CA MET A 281 -23.06 20.92 23.70
C MET A 281 -22.39 21.86 24.70
N VAL A 282 -22.98 23.01 24.99
CA VAL A 282 -22.44 23.96 25.98
C VAL A 282 -22.35 23.32 27.37
N ASN A 283 -23.35 22.52 27.75
CA ASN A 283 -23.34 21.76 29.00
C ASN A 283 -22.23 20.69 29.00
N PHE A 284 -22.09 19.92 27.92
CA PHE A 284 -21.01 18.94 27.78
C PHE A 284 -19.62 19.58 27.90
N ILE A 285 -19.36 20.69 27.22
CA ILE A 285 -18.08 21.42 27.31
C ILE A 285 -17.76 21.83 28.76
N LYS A 286 -18.79 22.25 29.53
CA LYS A 286 -18.65 22.60 30.95
C LYS A 286 -18.36 21.36 31.81
N GLN A 287 -18.99 20.21 31.54
CA GLN A 287 -18.78 18.96 32.28
C GLN A 287 -17.45 18.24 31.94
N PHE A 288 -17.04 18.25 30.68
CA PHE A 288 -15.83 17.58 30.18
C PHE A 288 -14.57 18.03 30.93
N TYR A 289 -14.40 19.34 31.14
CA TYR A 289 -13.24 19.86 31.87
C TYR A 289 -13.34 19.73 33.40
N GLY A 290 -14.47 19.28 33.96
CA GLY A 290 -14.69 19.26 35.42
C GLY A 290 -13.81 18.24 36.16
N LYS A 291 -13.64 17.04 35.60
CA LYS A 291 -12.72 16.00 36.11
C LYS A 291 -11.99 15.35 34.96
N ILE A 292 -10.66 15.40 34.97
CA ILE A 292 -9.82 14.93 33.87
C ILE A 292 -8.58 14.19 34.36
N PHE A 293 -8.03 13.35 33.49
CA PHE A 293 -6.66 12.83 33.60
C PHE A 293 -5.89 13.15 32.32
N ILE A 294 -4.65 13.61 32.43
CA ILE A 294 -3.82 14.03 31.29
C ILE A 294 -2.67 13.03 31.10
N GLU A 295 -2.74 12.23 30.05
CA GLU A 295 -1.63 11.36 29.63
C GLU A 295 -0.87 12.02 28.48
N GLY A 296 0.46 11.95 28.43
CA GLY A 296 1.19 12.69 27.40
C GLY A 296 2.58 12.16 27.06
N LEU A 297 3.08 12.59 25.91
CA LEU A 297 4.44 12.32 25.43
C LEU A 297 5.04 13.60 24.84
N ILE A 298 6.21 13.98 25.34
CA ILE A 298 7.03 15.09 24.83
C ILE A 298 8.32 14.51 24.28
N TYR A 299 8.62 14.78 23.00
CA TYR A 299 9.77 14.24 22.30
C TYR A 299 10.39 15.25 21.33
N GLY A 300 11.72 15.27 21.23
CA GLY A 300 12.44 16.05 20.22
C GLY A 300 13.53 16.95 20.80
N ASN A 301 13.83 18.04 20.09
CA ASN A 301 14.72 19.11 20.54
C ASN A 301 14.02 19.99 21.59
N ILE A 302 13.81 19.45 22.79
CA ILE A 302 13.15 20.10 23.93
C ILE A 302 13.93 19.70 25.19
N SER A 303 14.27 20.66 26.06
CA SER A 303 14.91 20.39 27.35
C SER A 303 13.93 19.75 28.35
N GLU A 304 14.42 19.01 29.34
CA GLU A 304 13.58 18.45 30.41
C GLU A 304 12.82 19.58 31.16
N GLU A 305 13.51 20.69 31.44
CA GLU A 305 12.94 21.90 32.03
C GLU A 305 11.82 22.50 31.17
N ASP A 306 11.99 22.56 29.84
CA ASP A 306 10.93 22.99 28.93
C ASP A 306 9.77 22.00 28.90
N ALA A 307 10.02 20.69 28.96
CA ALA A 307 8.98 19.67 29.01
C ALA A 307 8.10 19.84 30.27
N VAL A 308 8.70 20.08 31.43
CA VAL A 308 7.97 20.46 32.66
C VAL A 308 7.21 21.77 32.47
N ASN A 309 7.83 22.81 31.88
CA ASN A 309 7.18 24.09 31.62
C ASN A 309 5.95 23.97 30.69
N TYR A 310 6.01 23.13 29.65
CA TYR A 310 4.87 22.86 28.76
C TYR A 310 3.71 22.22 29.54
N TYR A 311 4.01 21.22 30.37
CA TYR A 311 3.01 20.58 31.21
C TYR A 311 2.40 21.56 32.22
N GLU A 312 3.22 22.29 32.99
CA GLU A 312 2.74 23.22 34.02
C GLU A 312 1.91 24.36 33.43
N MET A 313 2.25 24.84 32.23
CA MET A 313 1.42 25.78 31.48
C MET A 313 0.03 25.21 31.17
N ILE A 314 -0.04 23.99 30.61
CA ILE A 314 -1.31 23.36 30.23
C ILE A 314 -2.15 23.03 31.46
N ARG A 315 -1.54 22.41 32.48
CA ARG A 315 -2.16 22.09 33.76
C ARG A 315 -2.70 23.35 34.45
N SER A 316 -1.90 24.41 34.52
CA SER A 316 -2.32 25.65 35.19
C SER A 316 -3.44 26.38 34.45
N LEU A 317 -3.49 26.34 33.11
CA LEU A 317 -4.64 26.85 32.34
C LEU A 317 -5.92 26.06 32.66
N LEU A 318 -5.85 24.72 32.61
CA LEU A 318 -7.01 23.86 32.92
C LEU A 318 -7.51 24.04 34.36
N VAL A 319 -6.60 24.07 35.34
CA VAL A 319 -6.98 24.28 36.75
C VAL A 319 -7.52 25.69 37.00
N LYS A 320 -6.87 26.75 36.49
CA LYS A 320 -7.29 28.14 36.77
C LYS A 320 -8.58 28.52 36.04
N ASN A 321 -8.73 28.13 34.77
CA ASN A 321 -9.80 28.64 33.93
C ASN A 321 -11.02 27.71 33.93
N ARG A 322 -10.83 26.39 34.14
CA ARG A 322 -11.94 25.42 34.20
C ARG A 322 -12.20 24.83 35.59
N GLY A 323 -11.35 25.11 36.58
CA GLY A 323 -11.45 24.48 37.90
C GLY A 323 -11.24 22.96 37.85
N SER A 324 -10.54 22.46 36.82
CA SER A 324 -10.36 21.04 36.53
C SER A 324 -9.78 20.29 37.72
N LYS A 325 -10.41 19.16 38.07
CA LYS A 325 -9.97 18.28 39.16
C LYS A 325 -9.41 16.95 38.62
N PRO A 326 -8.57 16.25 39.40
CA PRO A 326 -8.15 14.89 39.07
C PRO A 326 -9.34 13.95 38.88
N LEU A 327 -9.27 13.10 37.85
CA LEU A 327 -10.18 11.96 37.69
C LEU A 327 -9.75 10.83 38.66
N LEU A 328 -10.72 10.10 39.24
CA LEU A 328 -10.40 8.95 40.09
C LEU A 328 -9.74 7.85 39.25
N LEU A 329 -8.68 7.22 39.79
CA LEU A 329 -7.93 6.15 39.12
C LEU A 329 -8.82 4.99 38.64
N SER A 330 -9.91 4.69 39.35
CA SER A 330 -10.93 3.69 38.97
C SER A 330 -11.74 4.06 37.73
N HIS A 331 -11.84 5.35 37.40
CA HIS A 331 -12.56 5.87 36.24
C HIS A 331 -11.65 6.08 35.01
N ILE A 332 -10.33 5.91 35.16
CA ILE A 332 -9.39 5.95 34.01
C ILE A 332 -9.42 4.58 33.29
N THR A 333 -10.61 4.20 32.83
CA THR A 333 -10.91 2.92 32.18
C THR A 333 -10.52 2.93 30.70
N MET A 334 -10.73 1.81 30.03
CA MET A 334 -10.66 1.66 28.57
C MET A 334 -11.70 0.60 28.18
N ALA A 335 -12.17 0.63 26.93
CA ALA A 335 -12.99 -0.44 26.38
C ALA A 335 -12.28 -1.80 26.47
N ARG A 336 -13.04 -2.84 26.79
CA ARG A 336 -12.60 -4.24 26.83
C ARG A 336 -13.08 -4.95 25.58
N GLU A 337 -12.36 -5.98 25.17
CA GLU A 337 -12.79 -6.87 24.09
C GLU A 337 -13.36 -8.16 24.68
N ILE A 338 -14.46 -8.64 24.10
CA ILE A 338 -15.09 -9.91 24.44
C ILE A 338 -14.12 -11.04 24.09
N ILE A 339 -13.87 -11.90 25.08
CA ILE A 339 -13.15 -13.16 24.87
C ILE A 339 -14.17 -14.15 24.31
N LEU A 340 -13.94 -14.61 23.08
CA LEU A 340 -14.77 -15.64 22.47
C LEU A 340 -14.50 -16.99 23.17
N PRO A 341 -15.53 -17.79 23.51
CA PRO A 341 -15.33 -19.13 24.06
C PRO A 341 -14.52 -20.02 23.10
N GLU A 342 -13.76 -20.97 23.67
CA GLU A 342 -13.08 -22.00 22.88
C GLU A 342 -14.10 -22.84 22.09
N ASP A 343 -13.71 -23.28 20.89
CA ASP A 343 -14.54 -24.04 19.94
C ASP A 343 -15.91 -23.41 19.59
N SER A 344 -16.01 -22.06 19.66
CA SER A 344 -17.22 -21.31 19.29
C SER A 344 -17.14 -20.68 17.90
N GLN A 345 -18.29 -20.60 17.22
CA GLN A 345 -18.46 -19.87 15.96
C GLN A 345 -19.69 -18.96 16.08
N TYR A 346 -19.53 -17.70 15.68
CA TYR A 346 -20.61 -16.71 15.68
C TYR A 346 -20.71 -16.04 14.31
N LEU A 347 -21.94 -15.85 13.85
CA LEU A 347 -22.25 -15.24 12.56
C LEU A 347 -23.13 -14.01 12.76
N TYR A 348 -22.63 -12.85 12.34
CA TYR A 348 -23.40 -11.61 12.29
C TYR A 348 -23.63 -11.21 10.84
N GLN A 349 -24.88 -10.99 10.45
CA GLN A 349 -25.26 -10.64 9.09
C GLN A 349 -26.10 -9.35 9.07
N ARG A 350 -25.81 -8.49 8.09
CA ARG A 350 -26.59 -7.29 7.77
C ARG A 350 -26.77 -7.20 6.26
N TYR A 351 -27.99 -6.90 5.84
CA TYR A 351 -28.27 -6.50 4.47
C TYR A 351 -27.92 -5.03 4.29
N ILE A 352 -27.06 -4.73 3.32
CA ILE A 352 -26.65 -3.37 2.96
C ILE A 352 -27.36 -2.93 1.68
N SER A 353 -27.71 -1.65 1.60
CA SER A 353 -28.41 -1.04 0.48
C SER A 353 -27.49 -0.02 -0.23
N GLY A 354 -27.56 0.07 -1.56
CA GLY A 354 -26.81 1.08 -2.32
C GLY A 354 -25.34 0.74 -2.61
N GLN A 355 -24.92 -0.50 -2.34
CA GLN A 355 -23.60 -1.03 -2.70
C GLN A 355 -23.74 -2.29 -3.58
N PRO A 356 -23.00 -2.43 -4.69
CA PRO A 356 -23.18 -3.53 -5.66
C PRO A 356 -22.46 -4.83 -5.26
N ALA A 357 -21.84 -4.89 -4.09
CA ALA A 357 -21.02 -6.01 -3.63
C ALA A 357 -21.18 -6.22 -2.12
N SER A 358 -21.17 -7.49 -1.69
CA SER A 358 -21.15 -7.92 -0.29
C SER A 358 -19.74 -7.84 0.29
N ALA A 359 -19.59 -8.01 1.61
CA ALA A 359 -18.29 -8.25 2.23
C ALA A 359 -18.38 -9.26 3.38
N VAL A 360 -17.30 -10.02 3.56
CA VAL A 360 -17.09 -10.94 4.69
C VAL A 360 -15.84 -10.48 5.45
N TYR A 361 -16.00 -10.25 6.75
CA TYR A 361 -14.89 -10.00 7.67
C TYR A 361 -14.79 -11.20 8.61
N TYR A 362 -13.95 -12.15 8.21
CA TYR A 362 -13.69 -13.37 8.96
C TYR A 362 -12.60 -13.08 10.02
N TYR A 363 -12.86 -13.36 11.30
CA TYR A 363 -11.96 -13.04 12.41
C TYR A 363 -11.73 -14.23 13.33
N LEU A 364 -10.46 -14.63 13.48
CA LEU A 364 -9.98 -15.66 14.39
C LEU A 364 -9.24 -14.99 15.55
N GLN A 365 -9.85 -14.97 16.74
CA GLN A 365 -9.22 -14.45 17.95
C GLN A 365 -8.15 -15.44 18.45
N CYS A 366 -6.95 -14.95 18.78
CA CYS A 366 -5.79 -15.79 19.13
C CYS A 366 -5.28 -15.57 20.57
N GLY A 367 -6.03 -14.82 21.39
CA GLY A 367 -5.71 -14.53 22.79
C GLY A 367 -4.93 -13.23 23.02
N ASP A 368 -4.30 -13.13 24.19
CA ASP A 368 -3.59 -11.93 24.67
C ASP A 368 -2.30 -11.63 23.88
N GLN A 369 -1.98 -10.33 23.81
CA GLN A 369 -0.70 -9.81 23.34
C GLN A 369 0.41 -10.10 24.35
N SER A 370 1.48 -10.72 23.86
CA SER A 370 2.68 -11.06 24.61
C SER A 370 3.83 -11.27 23.63
N THR A 371 5.09 -11.11 24.05
CA THR A 371 6.24 -11.25 23.12
C THR A 371 6.24 -12.58 22.37
N LEU A 372 5.73 -13.67 22.96
CA LEU A 372 5.60 -14.95 22.27
C LEU A 372 4.43 -14.95 21.28
N ASN A 373 3.22 -14.60 21.72
CA ASN A 373 2.02 -14.64 20.89
C ASN A 373 2.09 -13.64 19.73
N ASP A 374 2.61 -12.43 19.99
CA ASP A 374 2.84 -11.38 19.00
C ASP A 374 3.81 -11.89 17.92
N THR A 375 4.90 -12.55 18.31
CA THR A 375 5.88 -13.13 17.36
C THR A 375 5.27 -14.26 16.54
N LEU A 376 4.55 -15.18 17.18
CA LEU A 376 3.89 -16.30 16.50
C LEU A 376 2.84 -15.82 15.49
N LEU A 377 1.97 -14.90 15.89
CA LEU A 377 0.93 -14.36 15.02
C LEU A 377 1.51 -13.49 13.90
N ASN A 378 2.54 -12.67 14.19
CA ASN A 378 3.26 -11.91 13.17
C ASN A 378 3.90 -12.84 12.12
N LEU A 379 4.53 -13.94 12.53
CA LEU A 379 5.16 -14.91 11.63
C LEU A 379 4.11 -15.70 10.84
N PHE A 380 3.02 -16.10 11.48
CA PHE A 380 1.87 -16.72 10.81
C PHE A 380 1.31 -15.81 9.72
N CYS A 381 1.08 -14.52 10.01
CA CYS A 381 0.63 -13.55 9.00
C CYS A 381 1.65 -13.36 7.88
N GLN A 382 2.95 -13.25 8.21
CA GLN A 382 4.04 -13.15 7.22
C GLN A 382 4.11 -14.35 6.26
N ILE A 383 3.63 -15.53 6.69
CA ILE A 383 3.54 -16.74 5.88
C ILE A 383 2.20 -16.79 5.11
N VAL A 384 1.08 -16.52 5.78
CA VAL A 384 -0.28 -16.84 5.29
C VAL A 384 -0.93 -15.70 4.50
N SER A 385 -0.57 -14.43 4.76
CA SER A 385 -1.20 -13.27 4.09
C SER A 385 -1.06 -13.29 2.56
N GLU A 386 0.04 -13.83 2.06
CA GLU A 386 0.29 -13.94 0.63
C GLU A 386 -0.49 -15.09 -0.04
N PRO A 387 -0.43 -16.35 0.46
CA PRO A 387 -1.27 -17.44 -0.01
C PRO A 387 -2.76 -17.09 0.05
N ALA A 388 -3.22 -16.41 1.10
CA ALA A 388 -4.60 -15.97 1.22
C ALA A 388 -5.00 -15.00 0.11
N PHE A 389 -4.16 -14.01 -0.18
CA PHE A 389 -4.37 -13.09 -1.29
C PHE A 389 -4.37 -13.83 -2.63
N ASN A 390 -3.38 -14.69 -2.88
CA ASN A 390 -3.31 -15.43 -4.13
C ASN A 390 -4.51 -16.36 -4.34
N LYS A 391 -4.91 -17.10 -3.29
CA LYS A 391 -6.02 -18.05 -3.37
C LYS A 391 -7.35 -17.35 -3.60
N LEU A 392 -7.70 -16.39 -2.75
CA LEU A 392 -9.02 -15.76 -2.73
C LEU A 392 -9.18 -14.72 -3.86
N ARG A 393 -8.12 -13.96 -4.21
CA ARG A 393 -8.16 -12.94 -5.27
C ARG A 393 -7.66 -13.43 -6.63
N THR A 394 -6.48 -14.05 -6.72
CA THR A 394 -5.89 -14.41 -8.03
C THR A 394 -6.53 -15.67 -8.62
N GLU A 395 -6.65 -16.74 -7.84
CA GLU A 395 -7.18 -18.02 -8.31
C GLU A 395 -8.71 -18.07 -8.34
N GLN A 396 -9.35 -17.85 -7.19
CA GLN A 396 -10.81 -17.95 -7.02
C GLN A 396 -11.57 -16.69 -7.45
N GLN A 397 -10.87 -15.57 -7.68
CA GLN A 397 -11.45 -14.35 -8.28
C GLN A 397 -12.55 -13.68 -7.44
N LEU A 398 -12.62 -13.94 -6.13
CA LEU A 398 -13.74 -13.55 -5.27
C LEU A 398 -13.95 -12.03 -5.24
N GLY A 399 -12.89 -11.23 -5.34
CA GLY A 399 -13.02 -9.79 -5.50
C GLY A 399 -11.69 -9.04 -5.53
N TYR A 400 -11.77 -7.73 -5.74
CA TYR A 400 -10.60 -6.85 -5.75
C TYR A 400 -10.06 -6.63 -4.33
N ILE A 401 -10.93 -6.44 -3.35
CA ILE A 401 -10.53 -6.19 -1.97
C ILE A 401 -10.43 -7.55 -1.27
N VAL A 402 -9.21 -8.00 -1.03
CA VAL A 402 -8.86 -9.19 -0.25
C VAL A 402 -7.67 -8.81 0.63
N HIS A 403 -7.87 -8.85 1.94
CA HIS A 403 -6.83 -8.53 2.92
C HIS A 403 -6.81 -9.59 4.03
N ALA A 404 -5.70 -10.30 4.12
CA ALA A 404 -5.41 -11.23 5.20
C ALA A 404 -4.29 -10.66 6.07
N GLY A 405 -4.42 -10.70 7.40
CA GLY A 405 -3.38 -10.18 8.29
C GLY A 405 -3.82 -10.02 9.74
N LEU A 406 -3.11 -9.16 10.45
CA LEU A 406 -3.28 -8.92 11.87
C LEU A 406 -4.57 -8.11 12.15
N ARG A 407 -5.22 -8.43 13.26
CA ARG A 407 -6.12 -7.53 13.98
C ARG A 407 -5.65 -7.48 15.43
N ARG A 408 -5.31 -6.28 15.91
CA ARG A 408 -4.96 -6.02 17.33
C ARG A 408 -5.96 -5.04 17.90
N SER A 409 -6.34 -5.23 19.16
CA SER A 409 -7.32 -4.38 19.83
C SER A 409 -7.19 -4.55 21.35
N ASN A 410 -6.83 -3.47 22.03
CA ASN A 410 -6.45 -3.47 23.44
C ASN A 410 -5.36 -4.51 23.71
N LYS A 411 -5.64 -5.44 24.64
CA LYS A 411 -4.79 -6.59 24.96
C LYS A 411 -4.94 -7.74 23.98
N LEU A 412 -6.08 -7.90 23.30
CA LEU A 412 -6.32 -9.07 22.46
C LEU A 412 -5.76 -8.86 21.04
N GLN A 413 -5.55 -9.98 20.37
CA GLN A 413 -5.17 -10.03 18.97
C GLN A 413 -5.79 -11.23 18.27
N GLY A 414 -5.74 -11.22 16.94
CA GLY A 414 -6.13 -12.34 16.12
C GLY A 414 -5.80 -12.16 14.65
N PHE A 415 -6.04 -13.20 13.87
CA PHE A 415 -5.92 -13.18 12.42
C PHE A 415 -7.26 -12.79 11.79
N ARG A 416 -7.23 -11.96 10.74
CA ARG A 416 -8.42 -11.59 9.96
C ARG A 416 -8.24 -11.88 8.48
N ILE A 417 -9.34 -12.22 7.82
CA ILE A 417 -9.48 -12.21 6.37
C ILE A 417 -10.70 -11.35 6.01
N LEU A 418 -10.49 -10.29 5.24
CA LEU A 418 -11.52 -9.38 4.76
C LEU A 418 -11.63 -9.47 3.24
N VAL A 419 -12.81 -9.78 2.73
CA VAL A 419 -13.10 -9.90 1.29
C VAL A 419 -14.32 -9.05 0.94
N GLN A 420 -14.24 -8.20 -0.09
CA GLN A 420 -15.42 -7.61 -0.75
C GLN A 420 -15.67 -8.33 -2.07
N SER A 421 -16.89 -8.79 -2.30
CA SER A 421 -17.23 -9.68 -3.41
C SER A 421 -18.61 -9.39 -4.02
N PRO A 422 -18.81 -9.55 -5.34
CA PRO A 422 -20.16 -9.62 -5.91
C PRO A 422 -20.86 -10.97 -5.62
N HIS A 423 -20.15 -11.96 -5.06
CA HIS A 423 -20.72 -13.26 -4.67
C HIS A 423 -21.49 -13.18 -3.34
N HIS A 424 -22.27 -14.21 -3.05
CA HIS A 424 -23.00 -14.31 -1.79
C HIS A 424 -22.01 -14.52 -0.62
N PRO A 425 -22.20 -13.91 0.56
CA PRO A 425 -21.30 -14.06 1.71
C PRO A 425 -20.94 -15.50 2.04
N ASN A 426 -21.91 -16.42 2.02
CA ASN A 426 -21.69 -17.85 2.32
C ASN A 426 -20.70 -18.52 1.36
N ASP A 427 -20.67 -18.14 0.07
CA ASP A 427 -19.72 -18.69 -0.91
C ASP A 427 -18.30 -18.19 -0.62
N VAL A 428 -18.19 -16.94 -0.18
CA VAL A 428 -16.93 -16.30 0.19
C VAL A 428 -16.40 -16.88 1.50
N GLU A 429 -17.26 -17.04 2.51
CA GLU A 429 -16.94 -17.71 3.78
C GLU A 429 -16.46 -19.14 3.55
N LYS A 430 -17.21 -19.94 2.77
CA LYS A 430 -16.79 -21.30 2.41
C LYS A 430 -15.42 -21.31 1.70
N SER A 431 -15.17 -20.35 0.82
CA SER A 431 -13.87 -20.24 0.13
C SER A 431 -12.72 -19.86 1.08
N ILE A 432 -13.01 -19.08 2.14
CA ILE A 432 -12.08 -18.76 3.22
C ILE A 432 -11.80 -20.03 4.05
N GLU A 433 -12.82 -20.79 4.45
CA GLU A 433 -12.65 -22.06 5.20
C GLU A 433 -11.86 -23.10 4.41
N GLU A 434 -12.18 -23.27 3.12
CA GLU A 434 -11.42 -24.14 2.20
C GLU A 434 -9.94 -23.72 2.15
N PHE A 435 -9.64 -22.42 2.17
CA PHE A 435 -8.27 -21.91 2.26
C PHE A 435 -7.64 -22.19 3.64
N LEU A 436 -8.34 -21.93 4.75
CA LEU A 436 -7.84 -22.19 6.11
C LEU A 436 -7.46 -23.66 6.30
N HIS A 437 -8.25 -24.60 5.79
CA HIS A 437 -7.93 -26.03 5.77
C HIS A 437 -6.65 -26.39 4.97
N THR A 438 -6.18 -25.53 4.06
CA THR A 438 -4.88 -25.76 3.39
C THR A 438 -3.68 -25.31 4.21
N ILE A 439 -3.85 -24.46 5.23
CA ILE A 439 -2.73 -23.83 5.95
C ILE A 439 -1.86 -24.87 6.67
N ASN A 440 -2.45 -25.87 7.33
CA ASN A 440 -1.66 -26.93 7.98
C ASN A 440 -0.74 -27.65 6.99
N LYS A 441 -1.26 -28.02 5.81
CA LYS A 441 -0.46 -28.63 4.74
C LYS A 441 0.58 -27.66 4.17
N LEU A 442 0.27 -26.37 4.08
CA LEU A 442 1.23 -25.34 3.64
C LEU A 442 2.42 -25.22 4.62
N LEU A 443 2.15 -25.27 5.92
CA LEU A 443 3.18 -25.24 6.97
C LEU A 443 3.98 -26.55 7.02
N GLU A 444 3.33 -27.71 6.93
CA GLU A 444 3.97 -29.03 6.93
C GLU A 444 4.88 -29.28 5.71
N ASN A 445 4.51 -28.76 4.54
CA ASN A 445 5.30 -28.92 3.31
C ASN A 445 6.34 -27.81 3.10
N MET A 446 6.37 -26.78 3.97
CA MET A 446 7.35 -25.70 3.88
C MET A 446 8.75 -26.22 4.21
N SER A 447 9.74 -25.93 3.37
CA SER A 447 11.13 -26.29 3.69
C SER A 447 11.67 -25.39 4.80
N GLU A 448 12.58 -25.92 5.64
CA GLU A 448 13.26 -25.14 6.69
C GLU A 448 13.93 -23.87 6.13
N LYS A 449 14.41 -23.93 4.88
CA LYS A 449 15.01 -22.79 4.17
C LYS A 449 13.99 -21.71 3.84
N ASP A 450 12.78 -22.08 3.40
CA ASP A 450 11.74 -21.11 3.04
C ASP A 450 11.13 -20.50 4.31
N PHE A 451 10.98 -21.30 5.37
CA PHE A 451 10.63 -20.81 6.71
C PHE A 451 11.66 -19.80 7.23
N ASP A 452 12.96 -20.12 7.14
CA ASP A 452 14.05 -19.19 7.47
C ASP A 452 13.93 -17.86 6.67
N VAL A 453 13.53 -17.90 5.40
CA VAL A 453 13.29 -16.67 4.59
C VAL A 453 12.13 -15.84 5.16
N HIS A 454 11.01 -16.44 5.55
CA HIS A 454 9.91 -15.70 6.21
C HIS A 454 10.37 -15.11 7.56
N VAL A 455 11.13 -15.86 8.35
CA VAL A 455 11.71 -15.38 9.63
C VAL A 455 12.65 -14.20 9.40
N GLN A 456 13.60 -14.29 8.46
CA GLN A 456 14.51 -13.18 8.15
C GLN A 456 13.76 -11.94 7.60
N SER A 457 12.72 -12.14 6.78
CA SER A 457 11.87 -11.05 6.30
C SER A 457 11.13 -10.35 7.44
N LEU A 458 10.56 -11.10 8.38
CA LEU A 458 9.90 -10.54 9.57
C LEU A 458 10.90 -9.83 10.48
N LEU A 459 12.07 -10.43 10.76
CA LEU A 459 13.14 -9.81 11.54
C LEU A 459 13.60 -8.48 10.92
N THR A 460 13.75 -8.42 9.60
CA THR A 460 14.11 -7.19 8.87
C THR A 460 13.07 -6.08 9.07
N HIS A 461 11.79 -6.43 9.05
CA HIS A 461 10.69 -5.47 9.28
C HIS A 461 10.54 -5.04 10.75
N LEU A 462 10.74 -5.96 11.70
CA LEU A 462 10.72 -5.65 13.13
C LEU A 462 11.91 -4.76 13.53
N LEU A 463 13.11 -5.05 13.01
CA LEU A 463 14.33 -4.29 13.29
C LEU A 463 14.48 -3.01 12.44
N GLU A 464 13.54 -2.70 11.54
CA GLU A 464 13.59 -1.47 10.75
C GLU A 464 13.54 -0.24 11.66
N LYS A 465 14.67 0.49 11.74
CA LYS A 465 14.79 1.74 12.50
C LYS A 465 13.74 2.77 12.06
N PRO A 466 13.32 3.69 12.95
CA PRO A 466 12.45 4.79 12.56
C PRO A 466 13.08 5.64 11.47
N LYS A 467 12.30 6.02 10.45
CA LYS A 467 12.84 6.72 9.25
C LYS A 467 13.11 8.20 9.48
N GLY A 468 12.41 8.79 10.44
CA GLY A 468 12.57 10.16 10.92
C GLY A 468 11.85 10.35 12.26
N MET A 469 11.96 11.55 12.84
CA MET A 469 11.38 11.87 14.15
C MET A 469 9.88 11.54 14.25
N HIS A 470 9.10 11.77 13.18
CA HIS A 470 7.66 11.52 13.20
C HIS A 470 7.30 10.02 13.31
N ASP A 471 8.06 9.13 12.65
CA ASP A 471 7.90 7.68 12.77
C ASP A 471 8.32 7.21 14.17
N ARG A 472 9.43 7.73 14.71
CA ARG A 472 9.85 7.43 16.09
C ARG A 472 8.78 7.87 17.09
N PHE A 473 8.27 9.09 16.95
CA PHE A 473 7.19 9.62 17.79
C PHE A 473 5.92 8.75 17.71
N GLY A 474 5.48 8.38 16.50
CA GLY A 474 4.27 7.55 16.32
C GLY A 474 4.38 6.18 17.00
N ARG A 475 5.54 5.52 16.92
CA ARG A 475 5.80 4.25 17.61
C ARG A 475 5.77 4.39 19.13
N LEU A 476 6.39 5.45 19.66
CA LEU A 476 6.43 5.72 21.10
C LEU A 476 5.05 6.11 21.64
N TRP A 477 4.35 7.01 20.95
CA TRP A 477 2.99 7.42 21.30
C TRP A 477 2.02 6.23 21.28
N SER A 478 2.18 5.30 20.33
CA SER A 478 1.39 4.06 20.30
C SER A 478 1.52 3.27 21.59
N GLU A 479 2.72 3.09 22.17
CA GLU A 479 2.89 2.35 23.43
C GLU A 479 2.34 3.13 24.65
N VAL A 480 2.31 4.47 24.60
CA VAL A 480 1.73 5.34 25.66
C VAL A 480 0.19 5.34 25.62
N VAL A 481 -0.43 5.67 24.48
CA VAL A 481 -1.90 5.69 24.34
C VAL A 481 -2.47 4.27 24.46
N CYS A 482 -1.74 3.26 23.99
CA CYS A 482 -2.07 1.86 24.24
C CYS A 482 -1.58 1.36 25.60
N ARG A 483 -1.15 2.22 26.55
CA ARG A 483 -0.79 1.90 27.95
C ARG A 483 0.02 0.61 28.18
N HIS A 484 0.76 0.20 27.16
CA HIS A 484 1.57 -1.00 27.17
C HIS A 484 2.97 -0.66 27.67
N TYR A 485 3.43 0.57 27.38
CA TYR A 485 4.73 1.13 27.73
C TYR A 485 5.91 0.21 27.35
N ASN A 486 5.71 -0.68 26.37
CA ASN A 486 6.72 -1.63 25.93
C ASN A 486 7.55 -1.01 24.79
N PHE A 487 8.29 0.05 25.10
CA PHE A 487 9.11 0.78 24.13
C PHE A 487 10.19 -0.09 23.46
N LYS A 488 10.48 -1.29 24.01
CA LYS A 488 11.39 -2.30 23.44
C LYS A 488 10.68 -3.44 22.69
N ARG A 489 9.36 -3.39 22.45
CA ARG A 489 8.55 -4.48 21.87
C ARG A 489 9.21 -5.14 20.66
N LYS A 490 9.53 -4.36 19.62
CA LYS A 490 10.15 -4.83 18.37
C LYS A 490 11.48 -5.55 18.60
N SER A 491 12.33 -5.02 19.49
CA SER A 491 13.59 -5.67 19.86
C SER A 491 13.32 -6.98 20.61
N GLY A 492 12.42 -6.99 21.57
CA GLY A 492 12.04 -8.19 22.35
C GLY A 492 11.49 -9.33 21.50
N GLU A 493 10.60 -9.02 20.54
CA GLU A 493 10.10 -9.97 19.54
C GLU A 493 11.25 -10.56 18.71
N SER A 494 12.16 -9.72 18.20
CA SER A 494 13.30 -10.16 17.38
C SER A 494 14.28 -11.08 18.12
N PHE A 495 14.58 -10.81 19.41
CA PHE A 495 15.54 -11.59 20.19
C PHE A 495 15.08 -13.02 20.49
N ARG A 496 13.76 -13.28 20.54
CA ARG A 496 13.23 -14.64 20.68
C ARG A 496 13.23 -15.39 19.36
N GLY A 497 12.86 -14.75 18.25
CA GLY A 497 12.93 -15.36 16.91
C GLY A 497 14.34 -15.83 16.52
N GLY A 498 15.38 -15.11 16.95
CA GLY A 498 16.78 -15.47 16.66
C GLY A 498 17.39 -16.61 17.50
N ARG A 499 16.76 -17.06 18.59
CA ARG A 499 17.35 -18.07 19.51
C ARG A 499 16.97 -19.53 19.21
N GLY A 500 16.41 -19.82 18.04
CA GLY A 500 16.04 -21.17 17.58
C GLY A 500 17.20 -22.12 17.23
N ARG A 501 18.46 -21.80 17.56
CA ARG A 501 19.63 -22.67 17.30
C ARG A 501 20.49 -22.84 18.56
N GLY A 502 20.19 -23.89 19.31
CA GLY A 502 20.94 -24.27 20.52
C GLY A 502 20.30 -25.45 21.23
N GLY A 503 20.53 -26.67 20.73
CA GLY A 503 19.99 -27.88 21.35
C GLY A 503 20.69 -28.19 22.67
N GLN A 504 20.07 -27.83 23.80
CA GLN A 504 20.40 -28.37 25.12
C GLN A 504 19.12 -28.84 25.82
N ARG A 505 19.03 -30.15 26.05
CA ARG A 505 18.12 -30.72 27.05
C ARG A 505 18.63 -30.30 28.43
N HIS A 506 17.89 -29.46 29.14
CA HIS A 506 18.02 -29.39 30.59
C HIS A 506 16.68 -29.70 31.26
N SER A 507 16.79 -30.45 32.35
CA SER A 507 15.67 -31.07 33.06
C SER A 507 14.73 -30.04 33.66
N PHE A 508 13.47 -30.43 33.84
CA PHE A 508 12.64 -29.84 34.88
C PHE A 508 13.38 -29.97 36.22
N GLY A 509 13.55 -28.84 36.89
CA GLY A 509 14.01 -28.69 38.26
C GLY A 509 13.35 -27.44 38.80
N GLY A 510 12.47 -27.59 39.80
CA GLY A 510 11.62 -26.51 40.26
C GLY A 510 12.31 -25.65 41.32
N GLU A 511 12.26 -24.33 41.15
CA GLU A 511 12.37 -23.39 42.26
C GLU A 511 11.04 -22.66 42.44
N LYS A 512 10.60 -22.59 43.70
CA LYS A 512 9.50 -21.73 44.15
C LYS A 512 10.08 -20.35 44.53
N VAL A 513 9.16 -19.41 44.80
CA VAL A 513 9.38 -18.01 45.24
C VAL A 513 9.59 -17.04 44.06
N GLY A 514 8.85 -15.94 43.92
CA GLY A 514 7.80 -15.39 44.79
C GLY A 514 6.75 -14.57 44.04
N ASP A 515 5.64 -14.28 44.73
CA ASP A 515 4.46 -13.55 44.21
C ASP A 515 4.74 -12.03 44.16
N GLU A 516 4.89 -11.45 42.97
CA GLU A 516 4.76 -10.00 42.76
C GLU A 516 3.73 -9.67 41.68
N ARG A 517 2.52 -9.35 42.13
CA ARG A 517 1.41 -8.87 41.29
C ARG A 517 1.69 -7.46 40.75
N ARG A 518 2.22 -7.35 39.52
CA ARG A 518 2.21 -6.09 38.75
C ARG A 518 1.53 -6.26 37.39
N GLY A 519 0.21 -6.12 37.40
CA GLY A 519 -0.64 -6.24 36.21
C GLY A 519 -0.60 -5.01 35.32
N GLY A 520 0.27 -4.99 34.31
CA GLY A 520 0.23 -4.00 33.23
C GLY A 520 -1.09 -4.08 32.43
N ARG A 521 -1.65 -2.92 32.06
CA ARG A 521 -2.96 -2.80 31.39
C ARG A 521 -2.87 -1.88 30.17
N GLY A 522 -2.78 -2.48 28.98
CA GLY A 522 -2.66 -1.77 27.71
C GLY A 522 -3.93 -1.70 26.85
N GLY A 523 -4.10 -0.54 26.21
CA GLY A 523 -5.19 -0.11 25.34
C GLY A 523 -4.91 -0.20 23.83
N ARG A 524 -5.61 0.63 23.05
CA ARG A 524 -6.03 0.29 21.69
C ARG A 524 -5.32 1.04 20.56
N PHE A 525 -4.83 0.28 19.59
CA PHE A 525 -4.55 0.78 18.25
C PHE A 525 -5.65 0.35 17.29
N SER A 526 -6.09 1.26 16.43
CA SER A 526 -6.88 0.97 15.23
C SER A 526 -6.10 1.51 14.01
N GLU A 527 -6.18 0.82 12.87
CA GLU A 527 -5.23 0.99 11.78
C GLU A 527 -5.35 2.35 11.06
N ARG A 528 -4.45 3.30 11.36
CA ARG A 528 -3.98 4.25 10.34
C ARG A 528 -2.91 3.58 9.46
N GLY A 529 -3.37 2.72 8.54
CA GLY A 529 -2.66 2.54 7.28
C GLY A 529 -2.67 3.86 6.51
N GLY A 530 -1.52 4.31 6.02
CA GLY A 530 -1.39 5.63 5.40
C GLY A 530 -2.19 5.76 4.10
N PHE A 531 -3.29 6.51 4.14
CA PHE A 531 -3.94 7.05 2.94
C PHE A 531 -3.97 8.58 3.02
N ARG A 532 -3.09 9.24 2.26
CA ARG A 532 -3.29 10.63 1.89
C ARG A 532 -4.52 10.70 0.99
N GLY A 533 -5.45 11.60 1.28
CA GLY A 533 -6.57 11.90 0.39
C GLY A 533 -6.09 12.51 -0.92
N GLY A 534 -5.93 11.68 -1.95
CA GLY A 534 -5.98 12.12 -3.34
C GLY A 534 -7.44 12.28 -3.76
N ARG A 535 -7.75 13.36 -4.49
CA ARG A 535 -9.09 13.56 -5.09
C ARG A 535 -9.41 12.40 -6.04
N GLY A 536 -10.71 12.07 -6.14
CA GLY A 536 -11.20 10.94 -6.92
C GLY A 536 -10.76 10.96 -8.39
N GLY A 537 -10.38 9.78 -8.87
CA GLY A 537 -10.10 9.46 -10.27
C GLY A 537 -10.49 8.00 -10.45
N ASP A 538 -11.76 7.78 -10.73
CA ASP A 538 -12.41 6.47 -10.64
C ASP A 538 -12.15 5.66 -11.92
N THR A 539 -11.79 4.38 -11.79
CA THR A 539 -11.70 3.41 -12.91
C THR A 539 -11.70 1.98 -12.38
N GLY A 540 -12.85 1.32 -12.44
CA GLY A 540 -12.97 -0.11 -12.12
C GLY A 540 -12.55 -1.04 -13.27
N GLY A 541 -12.33 -2.34 -12.96
CA GLY A 541 -12.38 -3.38 -14.00
C GLY A 541 -11.39 -4.56 -13.92
N ARG A 542 -11.75 -5.58 -13.11
CA ARG A 542 -11.65 -7.06 -13.38
C ARG A 542 -10.31 -7.60 -13.97
N GLY A 543 -9.62 -8.57 -13.37
CA GLY A 543 -10.09 -9.95 -13.11
C GLY A 543 -9.59 -10.92 -14.22
N ARG A 544 -9.10 -12.14 -13.89
CA ARG A 544 -8.44 -13.11 -14.82
C ARG A 544 -7.05 -13.65 -14.35
N GLY A 545 -6.74 -14.91 -13.99
CA GLY A 545 -7.51 -16.00 -13.35
C GLY A 545 -6.95 -17.44 -13.58
N ARG A 546 -6.64 -18.16 -12.48
CA ARG A 546 -6.45 -19.65 -12.32
C ARG A 546 -5.20 -20.39 -12.87
N GLY A 547 -4.78 -21.41 -12.10
CA GLY A 547 -4.56 -22.76 -12.64
C GLY A 547 -3.38 -23.55 -12.08
N ASP A 548 -3.60 -24.38 -11.05
CA ASP A 548 -2.67 -25.41 -10.56
C ASP A 548 -3.24 -26.81 -10.86
N PHE A 549 -2.37 -27.77 -11.23
CA PHE A 549 -2.59 -29.22 -11.14
C PHE A 549 -1.30 -29.99 -11.47
N GLY A 550 -0.84 -30.84 -10.55
CA GLY A 550 0.34 -31.69 -10.74
C GLY A 550 0.06 -33.20 -10.70
N GLY A 551 1.13 -33.99 -10.83
CA GLY A 551 1.21 -35.43 -10.56
C GLY A 551 1.56 -36.29 -11.79
N ARG A 552 2.35 -37.37 -11.71
CA ARG A 552 3.18 -38.00 -10.65
C ARG A 552 3.78 -39.29 -11.27
N ASN A 553 4.86 -39.82 -10.69
CA ASN A 553 5.49 -41.17 -10.85
C ASN A 553 6.80 -41.23 -11.68
N ARG A 554 7.80 -42.08 -11.36
CA ARG A 554 8.04 -42.97 -10.19
C ARG A 554 9.52 -43.43 -10.14
N GLY A 555 10.02 -43.74 -8.92
CA GLY A 555 11.22 -44.58 -8.69
C GLY A 555 12.58 -43.88 -8.89
N GLY A 556 13.67 -44.28 -8.22
CA GLY A 556 13.86 -45.30 -7.18
C GLY A 556 15.36 -45.56 -6.95
N PHE A 557 15.74 -46.11 -5.79
CA PHE A 557 17.12 -46.43 -5.34
C PHE A 557 18.04 -45.20 -5.09
N GLY A 558 19.00 -45.19 -4.15
CA GLY A 558 19.27 -46.14 -3.06
C GLY A 558 20.74 -46.16 -2.61
N ARG A 559 20.98 -45.97 -1.30
CA ARG A 559 22.23 -46.22 -0.51
C ARG A 559 23.43 -45.24 -0.64
N GLY A 560 24.08 -44.99 0.52
CA GLY A 560 25.53 -44.73 0.61
C GLY A 560 25.98 -43.40 1.22
N ALA A 561 26.39 -43.40 2.49
CA ALA A 561 27.16 -42.32 3.16
C ALA A 561 28.69 -42.54 2.95
N PRO A 562 29.66 -41.70 3.43
CA PRO A 562 29.52 -40.55 4.34
C PRO A 562 30.36 -39.27 4.06
N ARG A 563 30.08 -38.24 4.87
CA ARG A 563 30.84 -37.03 5.25
C ARG A 563 32.25 -36.78 4.64
N GLY A 564 32.42 -35.59 4.06
CA GLY A 564 33.72 -34.90 3.89
C GLY A 564 33.55 -33.37 4.04
N ARG A 565 34.42 -32.72 4.82
CA ARG A 565 34.38 -31.28 5.13
C ARG A 565 35.52 -30.58 4.37
N GLY A 566 35.21 -29.65 3.46
CA GLY A 566 36.23 -28.95 2.65
C GLY A 566 35.67 -27.71 1.96
N GLY A 567 36.49 -26.66 1.86
CA GLY A 567 36.06 -25.33 1.37
C GLY A 567 36.26 -25.09 -0.14
N ARG A 568 35.88 -23.87 -0.55
CA ARG A 568 36.04 -23.23 -1.87
C ARG A 568 36.94 -23.94 -2.89
N GLY A 569 36.34 -24.39 -4.00
CA GLY A 569 37.04 -24.71 -5.24
C GLY A 569 36.11 -24.58 -6.43
N GLY A 570 36.37 -23.61 -7.32
CA GLY A 570 35.71 -23.56 -8.63
C GLY A 570 36.24 -24.70 -9.49
N MET A 571 35.38 -25.65 -9.83
CA MET A 571 35.80 -26.88 -10.51
C MET A 571 36.05 -26.61 -12.00
N ARG A 572 37.31 -26.75 -12.44
CA ARG A 572 37.71 -26.58 -13.85
C ARG A 572 36.92 -27.54 -14.75
N GLY A 573 36.47 -27.04 -15.90
CA GLY A 573 35.59 -27.76 -16.81
C GLY A 573 36.23 -28.99 -17.45
N GLY A 574 35.56 -30.14 -17.36
CA GLY A 574 35.83 -31.33 -18.16
C GLY A 574 34.91 -31.40 -19.37
N LYS A 575 35.49 -31.73 -20.54
CA LYS A 575 34.93 -31.65 -21.91
C LYS A 575 34.69 -30.22 -22.43
N LYS A 576 35.26 -29.94 -23.62
CA LYS A 576 34.91 -28.77 -24.44
C LYS A 576 33.40 -28.80 -24.69
N VAL A 577 32.67 -27.85 -24.13
CA VAL A 577 31.28 -27.58 -24.55
C VAL A 577 31.38 -26.82 -25.85
N MET A 578 30.93 -27.43 -26.94
CA MET A 578 30.89 -26.79 -28.26
C MET A 578 29.59 -25.98 -28.34
N ILE A 579 29.70 -24.69 -28.64
CA ILE A 579 28.56 -23.80 -28.85
C ILE A 579 28.40 -23.60 -30.35
N GLU A 580 27.26 -24.02 -30.89
CA GLU A 580 26.92 -23.88 -32.31
C GLU A 580 25.82 -22.81 -32.48
N PRO A 581 25.86 -21.95 -33.51
CA PRO A 581 24.75 -21.06 -33.83
C PRO A 581 23.47 -21.85 -34.11
N HIS A 582 22.34 -21.37 -33.59
CA HIS A 582 21.02 -21.90 -33.94
C HIS A 582 20.51 -21.26 -35.25
N ARG A 583 19.50 -21.85 -35.89
CA ARG A 583 18.85 -21.26 -37.09
C ARG A 583 18.17 -19.90 -36.85
N HIS A 584 17.96 -19.53 -35.59
CA HIS A 584 17.43 -18.23 -35.18
C HIS A 584 18.59 -17.36 -34.70
N GLU A 585 18.77 -16.19 -35.32
CA GLU A 585 19.85 -15.25 -34.98
C GLU A 585 19.83 -14.86 -33.50
N GLY A 586 21.00 -14.78 -32.86
CA GLY A 586 21.16 -14.49 -31.43
C GLY A 586 20.93 -15.68 -30.49
N ILE A 587 20.50 -16.84 -31.01
CA ILE A 587 20.30 -18.09 -30.25
C ILE A 587 21.38 -19.10 -30.65
N PHE A 588 21.80 -19.93 -29.69
CA PHE A 588 22.85 -20.93 -29.87
C PHE A 588 22.44 -22.26 -29.22
N VAL A 589 23.12 -23.34 -29.59
CA VAL A 589 22.99 -24.67 -29.00
C VAL A 589 24.30 -25.07 -28.34
N ALA A 590 24.25 -25.42 -27.05
CA ALA A 590 25.37 -26.02 -26.34
C ALA A 590 25.33 -27.54 -26.51
N LYS A 591 26.27 -28.09 -27.27
CA LYS A 591 26.43 -29.55 -27.48
C LYS A 591 26.98 -30.22 -26.23
N GLY A 592 26.33 -31.31 -25.80
CA GLY A 592 26.60 -31.94 -24.51
C GLY A 592 26.28 -33.43 -24.43
N LYS A 593 25.87 -33.90 -23.26
CA LYS A 593 25.18 -35.20 -23.11
C LYS A 593 23.72 -35.12 -23.61
N GLU A 594 23.13 -33.94 -23.41
CA GLU A 594 21.86 -33.50 -23.93
C GLU A 594 22.13 -32.10 -24.50
N ASP A 595 21.60 -31.80 -25.68
CA ASP A 595 21.75 -30.49 -26.32
C ASP A 595 20.82 -29.48 -25.63
N CYS A 596 21.32 -28.28 -25.38
CA CYS A 596 20.56 -27.23 -24.69
C CYS A 596 20.55 -25.93 -25.51
N LEU A 597 19.40 -25.27 -25.63
CA LEU A 597 19.35 -23.88 -26.10
C LEU A 597 20.08 -22.97 -25.11
N VAL A 598 20.86 -22.03 -25.64
CA VAL A 598 21.55 -21.01 -24.85
C VAL A 598 21.47 -19.64 -25.54
N THR A 599 21.46 -18.57 -24.75
CA THR A 599 21.64 -17.19 -25.21
C THR A 599 22.98 -16.63 -24.75
N ARG A 600 23.58 -15.70 -25.50
CA ARG A 600 24.79 -14.99 -25.08
C ARG A 600 24.42 -14.02 -23.96
N ASN A 601 25.04 -14.13 -22.79
CA ASN A 601 24.68 -13.32 -21.63
C ASN A 601 25.00 -11.84 -21.84
N ALA A 602 23.99 -10.97 -21.81
CA ALA A 602 24.20 -9.53 -21.81
C ALA A 602 24.84 -9.02 -20.49
N VAL A 603 24.68 -9.75 -19.37
CA VAL A 603 25.15 -9.35 -18.04
C VAL A 603 26.06 -10.42 -17.45
N VAL A 604 27.33 -10.42 -17.87
CA VAL A 604 28.33 -11.43 -17.51
C VAL A 604 28.46 -11.57 -15.98
N GLY A 605 28.38 -12.80 -15.48
CA GLY A 605 28.48 -13.10 -14.05
C GLY A 605 27.14 -13.11 -13.30
N GLU A 606 26.05 -12.68 -13.93
CA GLU A 606 24.68 -12.70 -13.37
C GLU A 606 23.84 -13.85 -13.93
N SER A 607 22.88 -14.36 -13.15
CA SER A 607 21.85 -15.33 -13.56
C SER A 607 20.50 -14.87 -13.01
N VAL A 608 19.44 -14.96 -13.81
CA VAL A 608 18.13 -14.36 -13.47
C VAL A 608 17.27 -15.28 -12.61
N TYR A 609 17.33 -16.60 -12.83
CA TYR A 609 16.53 -17.60 -12.11
C TYR A 609 17.34 -18.84 -11.68
N GLY A 610 18.67 -18.70 -11.61
CA GLY A 610 19.60 -19.77 -11.23
C GLY A 610 19.97 -20.72 -12.36
N GLU A 611 19.76 -20.31 -13.61
CA GLU A 611 20.12 -21.04 -14.82
C GLU A 611 21.63 -21.28 -14.95
N LYS A 612 21.99 -22.42 -15.54
CA LYS A 612 23.39 -22.80 -15.74
C LYS A 612 24.06 -21.84 -16.74
N ARG A 613 25.23 -21.34 -16.36
CA ARG A 613 26.09 -20.52 -17.22
C ARG A 613 27.26 -21.33 -17.77
N ILE A 614 27.70 -20.98 -18.98
CA ILE A 614 28.75 -21.67 -19.73
C ILE A 614 29.68 -20.60 -20.28
N SER A 615 30.91 -20.53 -19.78
CA SER A 615 31.94 -19.63 -20.30
C SER A 615 32.79 -20.35 -21.34
N VAL A 616 32.98 -19.71 -22.50
CA VAL A 616 33.84 -20.19 -23.60
C VAL A 616 34.82 -19.07 -23.94
N GLU A 617 36.05 -19.44 -24.28
CA GLU A 617 37.06 -18.51 -24.80
C GLU A 617 36.88 -18.41 -26.32
N ASP A 618 36.79 -17.18 -26.84
CA ASP A 618 36.75 -16.91 -28.28
C ASP A 618 38.14 -16.98 -28.92
N ASP A 619 38.18 -16.96 -30.25
CA ASP A 619 39.42 -17.09 -31.04
C ASP A 619 40.39 -15.90 -30.85
N ALA A 620 39.97 -14.83 -30.19
CA ALA A 620 40.78 -13.66 -29.81
C ALA A 620 41.17 -13.64 -28.31
N GLY A 621 40.81 -14.69 -27.55
CA GLY A 621 41.09 -14.80 -26.11
C GLY A 621 40.08 -14.10 -25.19
N GLY A 622 38.98 -13.55 -25.73
CA GLY A 622 37.87 -12.99 -24.98
C GLY A 622 37.01 -14.07 -24.33
N LYS A 623 36.45 -13.82 -23.15
CA LYS A 623 35.52 -14.76 -22.48
C LYS A 623 34.08 -14.40 -22.78
N ILE A 624 33.41 -15.25 -23.55
CA ILE A 624 31.97 -15.15 -23.81
C ILE A 624 31.24 -16.04 -22.82
N GLU A 625 30.27 -15.49 -22.09
CA GLU A 625 29.38 -16.26 -21.22
C GLU A 625 28.03 -16.48 -21.92
N TYR A 626 27.56 -17.73 -21.89
CA TYR A 626 26.24 -18.15 -22.36
C TYR A 626 25.39 -18.62 -21.19
N ARG A 627 24.06 -18.45 -21.26
CA ARG A 627 23.08 -18.92 -20.26
C ARG A 627 22.12 -19.93 -20.88
N VAL A 628 21.89 -21.04 -20.19
CA VAL A 628 20.92 -22.06 -20.62
C VAL A 628 19.50 -21.52 -20.59
N TRP A 629 18.79 -21.63 -21.70
CA TRP A 629 17.39 -21.23 -21.85
C TRP A 629 16.50 -22.48 -21.78
N ASN A 630 15.80 -22.66 -20.66
CA ASN A 630 15.06 -23.88 -20.37
C ASN A 630 13.65 -23.87 -21.01
N PRO A 631 13.30 -24.82 -21.90
CA PRO A 631 11.96 -24.88 -22.51
C PRO A 631 10.84 -25.17 -21.50
N PHE A 632 11.11 -25.89 -20.40
CA PHE A 632 10.15 -26.10 -19.30
C PHE A 632 9.90 -24.85 -18.43
N ARG A 633 10.55 -23.72 -18.73
CA ARG A 633 10.36 -22.44 -18.04
C ARG A 633 10.06 -21.27 -18.98
N SER A 634 9.98 -21.53 -20.28
CA SER A 634 9.82 -20.49 -21.29
C SER A 634 9.13 -21.02 -22.53
N LYS A 635 7.90 -20.55 -22.75
CA LYS A 635 7.04 -20.98 -23.86
C LYS A 635 7.65 -20.67 -25.23
N LEU A 636 8.43 -19.59 -25.34
CA LEU A 636 9.19 -19.26 -26.54
C LEU A 636 10.31 -20.30 -26.81
N ALA A 637 11.07 -20.70 -25.78
CA ALA A 637 12.06 -21.77 -25.94
C ALA A 637 11.41 -23.12 -26.25
N ALA A 638 10.28 -23.46 -25.62
CA ALA A 638 9.50 -24.66 -25.96
C ALA A 638 9.07 -24.65 -27.44
N GLY A 639 8.56 -23.52 -27.95
CA GLY A 639 8.22 -23.36 -29.37
C GLY A 639 9.42 -23.58 -30.28
N ILE A 640 10.57 -22.99 -29.96
CA ILE A 640 11.81 -23.15 -30.73
C ILE A 640 12.26 -24.63 -30.76
N VAL A 641 12.24 -25.32 -29.62
CA VAL A 641 12.60 -26.76 -29.54
C VAL A 641 11.60 -27.63 -30.32
N ASN A 642 10.31 -27.27 -30.30
CA ASN A 642 9.26 -27.97 -31.04
C ASN A 642 9.20 -27.62 -32.55
N GLY A 643 10.19 -26.89 -33.06
CA GLY A 643 10.36 -26.69 -34.50
C GLY A 643 9.76 -25.39 -35.06
N LEU A 644 9.43 -24.40 -34.23
CA LEU A 644 8.95 -23.08 -34.67
C LEU A 644 9.95 -22.40 -35.64
N ASP A 645 9.53 -22.23 -36.90
CA ASP A 645 10.37 -21.86 -38.05
C ASP A 645 10.72 -20.38 -38.10
N GLN A 646 9.88 -19.49 -37.56
CA GLN A 646 10.16 -18.06 -37.46
C GLN A 646 9.70 -17.46 -36.13
N ILE A 647 10.64 -16.96 -35.31
CA ILE A 647 10.31 -16.24 -34.06
C ILE A 647 10.20 -14.72 -34.23
N HIS A 648 10.62 -14.17 -35.38
CA HIS A 648 10.60 -12.73 -35.72
C HIS A 648 11.31 -11.77 -34.73
N ILE A 649 11.97 -12.30 -33.71
CA ILE A 649 12.87 -11.63 -32.77
C ILE A 649 14.30 -11.87 -33.28
N LYS A 650 15.07 -10.80 -33.45
CA LYS A 650 16.44 -10.83 -34.00
C LYS A 650 17.32 -9.72 -33.40
N PRO A 651 18.65 -9.79 -33.53
CA PRO A 651 19.57 -8.72 -33.13
C PRO A 651 19.17 -7.35 -33.72
N GLY A 652 19.25 -6.30 -32.90
CA GLY A 652 18.81 -4.94 -33.24
C GLY A 652 17.28 -4.74 -33.35
N GLY A 653 16.49 -5.80 -33.13
CA GLY A 653 15.03 -5.73 -33.22
C GLY A 653 14.37 -4.99 -32.05
N ARG A 654 13.23 -4.35 -32.31
CA ARG A 654 12.36 -3.80 -31.26
C ARG A 654 11.19 -4.75 -31.01
N VAL A 655 11.04 -5.18 -29.76
CA VAL A 655 10.03 -6.16 -29.34
C VAL A 655 9.12 -5.56 -28.28
N LEU A 656 7.81 -5.69 -28.47
CA LEU A 656 6.81 -5.47 -27.41
C LEU A 656 6.45 -6.82 -26.81
N TYR A 657 6.85 -7.06 -25.57
CA TYR A 657 6.59 -8.28 -24.83
C TYR A 657 5.39 -8.07 -23.90
N LEU A 658 4.28 -8.76 -24.14
CA LEU A 658 3.05 -8.69 -23.35
C LEU A 658 2.96 -9.89 -22.41
N GLY A 659 2.82 -9.65 -21.11
CA GLY A 659 2.84 -10.70 -20.07
C GLY A 659 4.27 -11.04 -19.62
N ALA A 660 5.07 -10.02 -19.34
CA ALA A 660 6.50 -10.15 -19.02
C ALA A 660 6.81 -10.92 -17.71
N ALA A 661 5.82 -11.08 -16.82
CA ALA A 661 5.94 -11.74 -15.53
C ALA A 661 7.15 -11.23 -14.73
N SER A 662 7.96 -12.12 -14.15
CA SER A 662 9.20 -11.77 -13.42
C SER A 662 10.41 -11.52 -14.33
N GLY A 663 10.23 -11.48 -15.65
CA GLY A 663 11.28 -11.16 -16.61
C GLY A 663 12.23 -12.30 -17.00
N THR A 664 11.93 -13.56 -16.65
CA THR A 664 12.78 -14.73 -16.97
C THR A 664 13.01 -14.88 -18.48
N THR A 665 11.94 -15.06 -19.27
CA THR A 665 11.99 -15.13 -20.74
C THR A 665 12.40 -13.79 -21.35
N VAL A 666 11.94 -12.67 -20.79
CA VAL A 666 12.33 -11.32 -21.23
C VAL A 666 13.85 -11.15 -21.19
N SER A 667 14.54 -11.70 -20.20
CA SER A 667 16.00 -11.64 -20.10
C SER A 667 16.72 -12.41 -21.22
N HIS A 668 16.11 -13.45 -21.78
CA HIS A 668 16.65 -14.18 -22.94
C HIS A 668 16.29 -13.45 -24.25
N VAL A 669 15.11 -12.83 -24.36
CA VAL A 669 14.76 -11.95 -25.50
C VAL A 669 15.69 -10.74 -25.56
N SER A 670 16.03 -10.15 -24.40
CA SER A 670 17.03 -9.09 -24.23
C SER A 670 18.43 -9.52 -24.69
N ASP A 671 18.87 -10.73 -24.36
CA ASP A 671 20.13 -11.30 -24.88
C ASP A 671 20.09 -11.44 -26.42
N VAL A 672 18.95 -11.87 -26.99
CA VAL A 672 18.79 -12.12 -28.45
C VAL A 672 18.74 -10.81 -29.26
N VAL A 673 18.01 -9.79 -28.80
CA VAL A 673 17.98 -8.50 -29.51
C VAL A 673 19.28 -7.70 -29.33
N GLY A 674 20.06 -8.00 -28.29
CA GLY A 674 21.36 -7.37 -28.03
C GLY A 674 21.27 -5.89 -27.65
N ALA A 675 22.42 -5.23 -27.51
CA ALA A 675 22.53 -3.86 -27.01
C ALA A 675 21.86 -2.80 -27.91
N GLU A 676 21.81 -3.03 -29.23
CA GLU A 676 21.16 -2.15 -30.22
C GLU A 676 19.64 -2.36 -30.31
N GLY A 677 19.14 -3.48 -29.77
CA GLY A 677 17.71 -3.80 -29.72
C GLY A 677 17.03 -3.25 -28.47
N VAL A 678 15.69 -3.32 -28.43
CA VAL A 678 14.91 -2.88 -27.26
C VAL A 678 13.76 -3.84 -27.00
N VAL A 679 13.57 -4.23 -25.74
CA VAL A 679 12.42 -5.02 -25.28
C VAL A 679 11.54 -4.18 -24.36
N TYR A 680 10.38 -3.75 -24.86
CA TYR A 680 9.33 -3.12 -24.07
C TYR A 680 8.53 -4.21 -23.36
N ALA A 681 8.71 -4.35 -22.04
CA ALA A 681 8.20 -5.48 -21.27
C ALA A 681 6.99 -5.06 -20.42
N VAL A 682 5.78 -5.37 -20.89
CA VAL A 682 4.50 -5.01 -20.25
C VAL A 682 4.06 -6.10 -19.28
N GLU A 683 3.85 -5.74 -18.02
CA GLU A 683 3.35 -6.62 -16.96
C GLU A 683 2.32 -5.91 -16.07
N PHE A 684 1.14 -6.50 -15.89
CA PHE A 684 0.07 -5.89 -15.09
C PHE A 684 0.26 -6.07 -13.58
N SER A 685 0.98 -7.11 -13.17
CA SER A 685 1.21 -7.47 -11.77
C SER A 685 2.33 -6.64 -11.16
N HIS A 686 2.02 -5.73 -10.22
CA HIS A 686 3.04 -5.00 -9.45
C HIS A 686 4.03 -5.93 -8.72
N ARG A 687 3.61 -7.16 -8.38
CA ARG A 687 4.51 -8.17 -7.78
C ARG A 687 5.54 -8.64 -8.79
N SER A 688 5.09 -9.20 -9.92
CA SER A 688 5.97 -9.75 -10.94
C SER A 688 6.83 -8.63 -11.57
N GLY A 689 6.21 -7.46 -11.72
CA GLY A 689 6.86 -6.21 -12.09
C GLY A 689 8.02 -5.80 -11.19
N ARG A 690 8.02 -6.13 -9.89
CA ARG A 690 9.15 -5.86 -8.99
C ARG A 690 10.40 -6.67 -9.38
N ASP A 691 10.21 -7.91 -9.81
CA ASP A 691 11.30 -8.78 -10.26
C ASP A 691 11.75 -8.40 -11.67
N LEU A 692 10.82 -8.07 -12.56
CA LEU A 692 11.11 -7.50 -13.88
C LEU A 692 11.92 -6.19 -13.78
N LEU A 693 11.59 -5.31 -12.81
CA LEU A 693 12.38 -4.11 -12.52
C LEU A 693 13.80 -4.45 -12.07
N ASN A 694 14.01 -5.55 -11.33
CA ASN A 694 15.35 -6.00 -10.98
C ASN A 694 16.11 -6.52 -12.21
N VAL A 695 15.46 -7.25 -13.13
CA VAL A 695 16.06 -7.67 -14.41
C VAL A 695 16.48 -6.46 -15.26
N ALA A 696 15.63 -5.42 -15.31
CA ALA A 696 15.87 -4.20 -16.08
C ALA A 696 16.99 -3.30 -15.50
N LYS A 697 17.20 -3.26 -14.17
CA LYS A 697 18.34 -2.54 -13.55
C LYS A 697 19.69 -2.95 -14.13
N HIS A 698 19.82 -4.21 -14.51
CA HIS A 698 21.06 -4.80 -15.04
C HIS A 698 21.06 -4.90 -16.57
N ARG A 699 19.90 -4.72 -17.24
CA ARG A 699 19.73 -4.83 -18.70
C ARG A 699 19.12 -3.55 -19.25
N THR A 700 19.97 -2.62 -19.67
CA THR A 700 19.59 -1.30 -20.20
C THR A 700 18.72 -1.35 -21.45
N ASN A 701 18.73 -2.46 -22.19
CA ASN A 701 17.86 -2.69 -23.35
C ASN A 701 16.45 -3.23 -23.00
N VAL A 702 16.12 -3.39 -21.72
CA VAL A 702 14.77 -3.75 -21.24
C VAL A 702 14.08 -2.52 -20.66
N VAL A 703 12.93 -2.15 -21.23
CA VAL A 703 12.07 -1.07 -20.72
C VAL A 703 10.87 -1.71 -20.00
N PRO A 704 10.87 -1.77 -18.65
CA PRO A 704 9.79 -2.38 -17.88
C PRO A 704 8.58 -1.43 -17.79
N ILE A 705 7.39 -1.93 -18.11
CA ILE A 705 6.13 -1.17 -18.15
C ILE A 705 5.13 -1.89 -17.26
N ILE A 706 4.86 -1.32 -16.07
CA ILE A 706 3.97 -1.95 -15.09
C ILE A 706 2.53 -1.44 -15.29
N GLU A 707 1.89 -1.90 -16.36
CA GLU A 707 0.54 -1.51 -16.79
C GLU A 707 -0.22 -2.67 -17.45
N ASP A 708 -1.53 -2.50 -17.60
CA ASP A 708 -2.41 -3.51 -18.21
C ASP A 708 -2.32 -3.50 -19.75
N ALA A 709 -1.91 -4.64 -20.32
CA ALA A 709 -1.81 -4.83 -21.77
C ALA A 709 -3.13 -4.55 -22.53
N ARG A 710 -4.29 -4.64 -21.88
CA ARG A 710 -5.61 -4.30 -22.47
C ARG A 710 -5.78 -2.81 -22.78
N HIS A 711 -4.94 -1.93 -22.22
CA HIS A 711 -5.07 -0.47 -22.30
C HIS A 711 -3.84 0.20 -22.94
N PRO A 712 -3.50 -0.11 -24.21
CA PRO A 712 -2.25 0.32 -24.83
C PRO A 712 -2.01 1.83 -24.81
N HIS A 713 -3.08 2.65 -24.89
CA HIS A 713 -2.98 4.11 -24.83
C HIS A 713 -2.22 4.63 -23.60
N LYS A 714 -2.22 3.91 -22.46
CA LYS A 714 -1.56 4.33 -21.23
C LYS A 714 -0.03 4.41 -21.33
N TYR A 715 0.59 3.57 -22.15
CA TYR A 715 2.04 3.53 -22.34
C TYR A 715 2.52 4.04 -23.70
N ARG A 716 1.66 4.79 -24.43
CA ARG A 716 2.00 5.35 -25.76
C ARG A 716 3.16 6.35 -25.78
N MET A 717 3.51 6.88 -24.60
CA MET A 717 4.65 7.79 -24.45
C MET A 717 5.98 7.05 -24.27
N LEU A 718 5.95 5.75 -23.94
CA LEU A 718 7.14 4.94 -23.69
C LEU A 718 7.48 4.00 -24.86
N VAL A 719 6.46 3.46 -25.54
CA VAL A 719 6.63 2.45 -26.58
C VAL A 719 6.64 3.08 -27.97
N GLY A 720 7.78 2.98 -28.66
CA GLY A 720 7.88 3.32 -30.08
C GLY A 720 7.42 2.16 -30.99
N MET A 721 7.37 2.40 -32.30
CA MET A 721 6.98 1.35 -33.27
C MET A 721 7.92 0.14 -33.20
N VAL A 722 7.36 -1.05 -32.99
CA VAL A 722 8.06 -2.34 -32.83
C VAL A 722 7.99 -3.21 -34.08
N ASP A 723 8.96 -4.11 -34.23
CA ASP A 723 9.06 -5.08 -35.33
C ASP A 723 8.27 -6.37 -35.04
N CYS A 724 8.24 -6.76 -33.75
CA CYS A 724 7.55 -7.95 -33.27
C CYS A 724 6.77 -7.66 -31.98
N ILE A 725 5.57 -8.22 -31.86
CA ILE A 725 4.89 -8.43 -30.57
C ILE A 725 5.12 -9.88 -30.15
N PHE A 726 5.58 -10.12 -28.93
CA PHE A 726 5.51 -11.44 -28.30
C PHE A 726 4.48 -11.40 -27.17
N ALA A 727 3.55 -12.36 -27.11
CA ALA A 727 2.47 -12.37 -26.14
C ALA A 727 2.37 -13.72 -25.41
N ASP A 728 2.52 -13.68 -24.09
CA ASP A 728 2.28 -14.80 -23.16
C ASP A 728 1.35 -14.31 -22.03
N VAL A 729 0.09 -14.01 -22.42
CA VAL A 729 -0.90 -13.37 -21.55
C VAL A 729 -1.97 -14.39 -21.13
N ALA A 730 -2.04 -14.69 -19.83
CA ALA A 730 -3.01 -15.65 -19.27
C ALA A 730 -4.43 -15.07 -19.09
N GLN A 731 -4.98 -14.40 -20.10
CA GLN A 731 -6.35 -13.85 -20.12
C GLN A 731 -7.24 -14.57 -21.15
N PRO A 732 -8.57 -14.44 -21.11
CA PRO A 732 -9.47 -15.12 -22.05
C PRO A 732 -9.54 -14.48 -23.46
N ASP A 733 -9.09 -13.24 -23.63
CA ASP A 733 -9.21 -12.45 -24.88
C ASP A 733 -7.85 -12.15 -25.52
N GLN A 734 -6.95 -13.14 -25.53
CA GLN A 734 -5.53 -13.01 -25.92
C GLN A 734 -5.34 -12.38 -27.30
N SER A 735 -6.04 -12.91 -28.33
CA SER A 735 -5.95 -12.36 -29.69
C SER A 735 -6.39 -10.90 -29.77
N ARG A 736 -7.40 -10.50 -28.98
CA ARG A 736 -7.86 -9.10 -28.92
C ARG A 736 -6.80 -8.19 -28.32
N ILE A 737 -6.15 -8.61 -27.24
CA ILE A 737 -5.07 -7.86 -26.58
C ILE A 737 -3.92 -7.61 -27.57
N VAL A 738 -3.53 -8.63 -28.33
CA VAL A 738 -2.51 -8.49 -29.38
C VAL A 738 -2.98 -7.55 -30.50
N GLY A 739 -4.25 -7.67 -30.94
CA GLY A 739 -4.86 -6.79 -31.94
C GLY A 739 -4.77 -5.30 -31.58
N VAL A 740 -5.27 -4.91 -30.41
CA VAL A 740 -5.27 -3.49 -30.00
C VAL A 740 -3.84 -2.98 -29.76
N ASN A 741 -2.91 -3.84 -29.30
CA ASN A 741 -1.49 -3.45 -29.22
C ASN A 741 -0.84 -3.28 -30.60
N ALA A 742 -1.23 -4.09 -31.58
CA ALA A 742 -0.71 -3.99 -32.94
C ALA A 742 -1.13 -2.70 -33.63
N GLU A 743 -2.37 -2.26 -33.43
CA GLU A 743 -2.88 -0.98 -33.93
C GLU A 743 -2.08 0.24 -33.43
N TYR A 744 -1.57 0.19 -32.20
CA TYR A 744 -0.77 1.26 -31.61
C TYR A 744 0.72 1.17 -31.94
N TYR A 745 1.31 -0.03 -31.94
CA TYR A 745 2.77 -0.20 -31.88
C TYR A 745 3.38 -1.08 -32.96
N LEU A 746 2.65 -2.00 -33.58
CA LEU A 746 3.26 -2.94 -34.53
C LEU A 746 3.39 -2.29 -35.91
N LYS A 747 4.61 -2.28 -36.47
CA LYS A 747 4.85 -1.79 -37.83
C LYS A 747 3.98 -2.56 -38.83
N ASN A 748 3.52 -1.87 -39.89
CA ASN A 748 2.83 -2.53 -40.99
C ASN A 748 3.77 -3.56 -41.66
N GLY A 749 3.36 -4.82 -41.75
CA GLY A 749 4.21 -5.94 -42.17
C GLY A 749 5.05 -6.57 -41.04
N GLY A 750 4.99 -6.03 -39.82
CA GLY A 750 5.54 -6.62 -38.60
C GLY A 750 4.77 -7.86 -38.15
N HIS A 751 5.28 -8.56 -37.15
CA HIS A 751 4.78 -9.88 -36.75
C HIS A 751 4.31 -9.94 -35.30
N ALA A 752 3.38 -10.85 -35.01
CA ALA A 752 3.04 -11.26 -33.66
C ALA A 752 3.35 -12.75 -33.47
N VAL A 753 3.86 -13.09 -32.29
CA VAL A 753 4.13 -14.45 -31.82
C VAL A 753 3.34 -14.62 -30.52
N ILE A 754 2.37 -15.53 -30.51
CA ILE A 754 1.32 -15.59 -29.50
C ILE A 754 1.28 -16.99 -28.90
N SER A 755 1.48 -17.09 -27.60
CA SER A 755 1.37 -18.34 -26.85
C SER A 755 -0.07 -18.54 -26.35
N ILE A 756 -0.88 -19.25 -27.15
CA ILE A 756 -2.29 -19.50 -26.85
C ILE A 756 -2.41 -20.64 -25.84
N LYS A 757 -3.02 -20.38 -24.68
CA LYS A 757 -3.38 -21.38 -23.67
C LYS A 757 -4.87 -21.70 -23.74
N ALA A 758 -5.24 -22.88 -24.23
CA ALA A 758 -6.64 -23.23 -24.49
C ALA A 758 -7.53 -23.04 -23.24
N SER A 759 -7.09 -23.57 -22.10
CA SER A 759 -7.85 -23.55 -20.84
C SER A 759 -8.04 -22.16 -20.21
N CYS A 760 -7.32 -21.13 -20.66
CA CYS A 760 -7.54 -19.75 -20.21
C CYS A 760 -8.65 -19.03 -21.00
N ILE A 761 -8.94 -19.51 -22.21
CA ILE A 761 -9.93 -18.95 -23.12
C ILE A 761 -11.26 -19.69 -22.96
N ASP A 762 -11.22 -21.02 -23.00
CA ASP A 762 -12.35 -21.89 -22.75
C ASP A 762 -11.87 -23.17 -22.05
N SER A 763 -12.33 -23.43 -20.83
CA SER A 763 -11.92 -24.61 -20.05
C SER A 763 -12.76 -25.86 -20.33
N VAL A 764 -13.75 -25.78 -21.22
CA VAL A 764 -14.68 -26.87 -21.56
C VAL A 764 -14.47 -27.35 -23.00
N ALA A 765 -14.14 -26.45 -23.93
CA ALA A 765 -13.83 -26.79 -25.31
C ALA A 765 -12.50 -27.57 -25.46
N ALA A 766 -12.42 -28.44 -26.47
CA ALA A 766 -11.18 -29.12 -26.83
C ALA A 766 -10.12 -28.10 -27.34
N PRO A 767 -8.82 -28.27 -27.01
CA PRO A 767 -7.78 -27.30 -27.35
C PRO A 767 -7.73 -26.90 -28.83
N GLU A 768 -7.94 -27.86 -29.74
CA GLU A 768 -7.91 -27.68 -31.19
C GLU A 768 -8.98 -26.68 -31.66
N VAL A 769 -10.17 -26.75 -31.04
CA VAL A 769 -11.29 -25.84 -31.31
C VAL A 769 -10.98 -24.42 -30.82
N VAL A 770 -10.33 -24.30 -29.66
CA VAL A 770 -9.91 -23.01 -29.11
C VAL A 770 -8.83 -22.38 -29.98
N PHE A 771 -7.82 -23.15 -30.41
CA PHE A 771 -6.77 -22.66 -31.31
C PHE A 771 -7.34 -22.16 -32.64
N ALA A 772 -8.25 -22.92 -33.27
CA ALA A 772 -8.90 -22.49 -34.51
C ALA A 772 -9.69 -21.18 -34.33
N LYS A 773 -10.43 -21.03 -33.22
CA LYS A 773 -11.22 -19.83 -32.90
C LYS A 773 -10.35 -18.59 -32.67
N GLU A 774 -9.18 -18.73 -32.04
CA GLU A 774 -8.24 -17.62 -31.88
C GLU A 774 -7.58 -17.24 -33.21
N VAL A 775 -7.19 -18.22 -34.04
CA VAL A 775 -6.66 -17.99 -35.39
C VAL A 775 -7.67 -17.21 -36.26
N ASP A 776 -8.96 -17.53 -36.18
CA ASP A 776 -10.03 -16.75 -36.83
C ASP A 776 -10.25 -15.36 -36.22
N THR A 777 -9.98 -15.19 -34.93
CA THR A 777 -10.03 -13.88 -34.27
C THR A 777 -8.87 -12.99 -34.72
N LEU A 778 -7.66 -13.54 -34.87
CA LEU A 778 -6.52 -12.83 -35.46
C LEU A 778 -6.79 -12.40 -36.91
N ARG A 779 -7.39 -13.27 -37.73
CA ARG A 779 -7.81 -12.92 -39.11
C ARG A 779 -8.72 -11.69 -39.16
N LYS A 780 -9.66 -11.56 -38.22
CA LYS A 780 -10.54 -10.38 -38.10
C LYS A 780 -9.78 -9.12 -37.66
N LEU A 781 -8.76 -9.28 -36.83
CA LEU A 781 -7.88 -8.23 -36.31
C LEU A 781 -6.71 -7.88 -37.26
N GLN A 782 -6.90 -8.05 -38.58
CA GLN A 782 -5.94 -7.69 -39.64
C GLN A 782 -4.59 -8.43 -39.58
N PHE A 783 -4.55 -9.61 -38.94
CA PHE A 783 -3.42 -10.51 -38.98
C PHE A 783 -3.59 -11.61 -40.04
N THR A 784 -2.49 -11.98 -40.68
CA THR A 784 -2.38 -13.17 -41.54
C THR A 784 -1.59 -14.24 -40.78
N PRO A 785 -2.24 -15.27 -40.20
CA PRO A 785 -1.56 -16.40 -39.57
C PRO A 785 -0.57 -17.06 -40.53
N ARG A 786 0.59 -17.47 -40.02
CA ARG A 786 1.71 -18.05 -40.79
C ARG A 786 2.04 -19.46 -40.34
N GLU A 787 2.16 -19.67 -39.04
CA GLU A 787 2.62 -20.91 -38.44
C GLU A 787 1.85 -21.20 -37.14
N GLN A 788 1.66 -22.49 -36.82
CA GLN A 788 1.13 -22.93 -35.53
C GLN A 788 1.87 -24.20 -35.09
N VAL A 789 2.45 -24.18 -33.90
CA VAL A 789 3.24 -25.28 -33.32
C VAL A 789 2.74 -25.57 -31.90
N THR A 790 2.46 -26.84 -31.59
CA THR A 790 2.10 -27.26 -30.21
C THR A 790 3.30 -27.12 -29.27
N LEU A 791 3.08 -26.78 -28.00
CA LEU A 791 4.14 -26.70 -26.99
C LEU A 791 4.31 -27.99 -26.16
N GLU A 792 3.59 -29.06 -26.50
CA GLU A 792 3.79 -30.37 -25.87
C GLU A 792 5.11 -31.02 -26.31
N PRO A 793 5.86 -31.70 -25.42
CA PRO A 793 5.48 -32.10 -24.07
C PRO A 793 5.79 -31.07 -22.96
N PHE A 794 6.36 -29.90 -23.29
CA PHE A 794 6.82 -28.91 -22.30
C PHE A 794 5.67 -28.19 -21.59
N GLU A 795 4.64 -27.78 -22.34
CA GLU A 795 3.48 -27.03 -21.85
C GLU A 795 2.19 -27.61 -22.45
N ARG A 796 1.45 -28.41 -21.66
CA ARG A 796 0.21 -29.08 -22.13
C ARG A 796 -0.90 -28.09 -22.45
N GLY A 797 -1.67 -28.37 -23.49
CA GLY A 797 -2.80 -27.52 -23.92
C GLY A 797 -2.42 -26.12 -24.36
N HIS A 798 -1.17 -25.90 -24.78
CA HIS A 798 -0.67 -24.64 -25.35
C HIS A 798 -0.20 -24.82 -26.80
N ALA A 799 -0.39 -23.78 -27.61
CA ALA A 799 0.17 -23.68 -28.95
C ALA A 799 0.78 -22.29 -29.18
N MET A 800 1.92 -22.22 -29.86
CA MET A 800 2.48 -20.97 -30.37
C MET A 800 1.93 -20.71 -31.77
N VAL A 801 1.39 -19.51 -32.00
CA VAL A 801 0.93 -19.06 -33.33
C VAL A 801 1.74 -17.84 -33.74
N THR A 802 2.22 -17.83 -34.99
CA THR A 802 2.85 -16.66 -35.61
C THR A 802 1.92 -16.05 -36.66
N ALA A 803 1.87 -14.72 -36.73
CA ALA A 803 1.01 -14.01 -37.66
C ALA A 803 1.62 -12.68 -38.09
N GLN A 804 1.40 -12.28 -39.34
CA GLN A 804 1.87 -11.01 -39.89
C GLN A 804 0.75 -9.96 -39.87
N TYR A 805 1.03 -8.77 -39.34
CA TYR A 805 0.08 -7.67 -39.24
C TYR A 805 0.04 -6.82 -40.51
N ARG A 806 -1.16 -6.44 -40.97
CA ARG A 806 -1.33 -5.53 -42.10
C ARG A 806 -2.32 -4.42 -41.76
N ALA A 807 -1.80 -3.24 -41.46
CA ALA A 807 -2.64 -2.09 -41.09
C ALA A 807 -3.63 -1.74 -42.23
N PRO A 808 -4.89 -1.42 -41.91
CA PRO A 808 -5.87 -1.01 -42.92
C PRO A 808 -5.43 0.30 -43.59
N LYS A 809 -5.68 0.43 -44.90
CA LYS A 809 -5.41 1.69 -45.62
C LYS A 809 -6.29 2.79 -45.02
N LYS A 810 -5.68 3.82 -44.43
CA LYS A 810 -6.40 5.04 -44.02
C LYS A 810 -7.12 5.63 -45.24
N VAL A 811 -8.45 5.59 -45.23
CA VAL A 811 -9.27 6.41 -46.11
C VAL A 811 -8.99 7.86 -45.73
N LYS A 812 -8.61 8.69 -46.71
CA LYS A 812 -8.53 10.14 -46.49
C LYS A 812 -9.96 10.66 -46.38
N THR A 813 -10.44 10.89 -45.16
CA THR A 813 -11.62 11.73 -44.94
C THR A 813 -11.18 13.17 -45.20
N GLU A 814 -11.71 13.78 -46.26
CA GLU A 814 -11.52 15.21 -46.51
C GLU A 814 -12.21 16.02 -45.41
N GLN A 815 -11.57 17.13 -45.01
CA GLN A 815 -12.08 17.99 -43.95
C GLN A 815 -13.21 18.88 -44.47
N GLN A 816 -14.31 18.95 -43.71
CA GLN A 816 -15.27 20.05 -43.68
C GLN A 816 -15.46 20.47 -42.22
#